data_AF-A0A9P8CTX2-F1
#
_entry.id   AF-A0A9P8CTX2-F1
#
_cell.length_a   1.000
_cell.length_b   1.000
_cell.length_c   1.000
_cell.angle_alpha   90.00
_cell.angle_beta   90.00
_cell.angle_gamma   90.00
#
_symmetry.space_group_name_H-M   'P 1'
#
loop_
_entity.id
_entity.type
_entity.pdbx_description
1 polymer ?
#
loop_
_entity_poly.entity_id
_entity_poly.type
_entity_poly.pdbx_seq_one_letter_code
_entity_poly.pdbx_strand_id
1 'polypeptide(L)'
;MMSPDSWRPYLLAASFTCACLNMLASGSLYVFALYAPSFTGHLGYSQTQTSTIAVIGDIGLYGVGPVSGLMADRLGPKPTSFFAGCFLFLGYRLLSEGYAIGLENAARNEPPIHFLLMAMFLLLAGIGSSASYMAAFTSLAKNFREGRGIALGIPVSFFGLSAAVLTLVSQKYFMKQVEGTLLKPSLDDQELDTARFLHFLAVAGGLINMIAMVGMNILPAPPQKSVPAPYESHAVSSPAAPTESSLNTDPHEQTSLLSNEPLVHRTSQPQNQASHESTAAAAAATTARRRSVRSVSGKAFFMNRDAQYFFVVMLCLAGTGLMIINSITAMVDTVAASEIDNSSPASLASRLMGEKSPVASIRANHVALISLTSYAGRILSAFGSDVAIARYGAHRIDTLPIASAIMALAQAAGMVMPLHWLYTCSALTGLAYGGFFAVAGIIVAELWGEDTCGQNWGWLSWGSALGGMLFNLLFGVVMDSARPCITTRSRRHSLCSSFTMPSSQRSLGRVSISTADSHEAPDLKPLPKAYAPLVCDDPAKAIPFDMSILTISHRKNIHTIKAIIVGGGIAGLSLAIMMELAGIEYEILERCPAEQEKGSALALGPPVLRLLEQMGLLEQVERVSKSLSGITIVDAQSRKLGRFEGLERERYGYPYLVMTRQAFHKILLDRVPKANLHRGKVVVETLQNPNGVSCKCSDGSTYYGDIIVGADGAQSLTRERMYTQLKEQGNLPEADMESSVYEHVAITGLSEELDPKMYPSLQDKRCEFRVIFTKEVPHSLWCMPVPGNRVAWAVSGQLITPKLRRHAYSHPNAAGQPLRRDPKTAATRPPLPHSSSSQQHILDDWLAPVTSLDDLIPDLMDASCAVGMGTVRDFMKHTPQHKIAHVDLEERLYKTWHSGRIVLIGDACHQHLLVGGQGAIQCLLDGVCLVNLLHDMEYNSPHEITKAFKKYQAKRSTVAKVSIEETNTMDKVFHSQGLMAGMMRKMLFNTMWSFSMANDKYNNNRPQLSFLPFVDDRASSKAQKQKVSARLSTASQHSLGL
;
A
#
# COMPACT_ATOMS: atom_id res chain seq x y z
N MET A 1 49.49 -11.18 51.55
CA MET A 1 48.86 -10.25 50.59
C MET A 1 48.83 -10.96 49.24
N MET A 2 47.64 -11.19 48.69
CA MET A 2 47.44 -11.85 47.40
C MET A 2 48.01 -10.99 46.26
N SER A 3 48.63 -11.61 45.26
CA SER A 3 49.23 -10.91 44.11
C SER A 3 48.16 -10.23 43.24
N PRO A 4 48.48 -9.14 42.52
CA PRO A 4 47.57 -8.45 41.60
C PRO A 4 46.90 -9.37 40.56
N ASP A 5 47.54 -10.49 40.21
CA ASP A 5 47.02 -11.47 39.24
C ASP A 5 45.84 -12.30 39.75
N SER A 6 45.67 -12.48 41.07
CA SER A 6 44.57 -13.28 41.63
C SER A 6 43.20 -12.60 41.51
N TRP A 7 43.17 -11.26 41.41
CA TRP A 7 41.93 -10.47 41.29
C TRP A 7 41.45 -10.30 39.84
N ARG A 8 42.32 -10.58 38.86
CA ARG A 8 42.02 -10.43 37.43
C ARG A 8 40.74 -11.15 36.97
N PRO A 9 40.49 -12.43 37.29
CA PRO A 9 39.25 -13.11 36.86
C PRO A 9 37.99 -12.51 37.50
N TYR A 10 38.07 -12.07 38.75
CA TYR A 10 36.95 -11.41 39.44
C TYR A 10 36.63 -10.03 38.84
N LEU A 11 37.66 -9.25 38.49
CA LEU A 11 37.50 -7.96 37.82
C LEU A 11 36.96 -8.11 36.39
N LEU A 12 37.38 -9.15 35.65
CA LEU A 12 36.81 -9.49 34.34
C LEU A 12 35.34 -9.89 34.45
N ALA A 13 34.98 -10.74 35.43
CA ALA A 13 33.60 -11.15 35.68
C ALA A 13 32.71 -9.96 36.09
N ALA A 14 33.23 -9.05 36.92
CA ALA A 14 32.53 -7.82 37.30
C ALA A 14 32.31 -6.90 36.08
N SER A 15 33.34 -6.71 35.26
CA SER A 15 33.25 -5.90 34.03
C SER A 15 32.28 -6.50 33.01
N PHE A 16 32.28 -7.82 32.84
CA PHE A 16 31.33 -8.55 31.99
C PHE A 16 29.89 -8.40 32.48
N THR A 17 29.65 -8.57 33.78
CA THR A 17 28.31 -8.43 34.39
C THR A 17 27.78 -7.00 34.23
N CYS A 18 28.64 -5.99 34.47
CA CYS A 18 28.29 -4.59 34.28
C CYS A 18 28.02 -4.25 32.80
N ALA A 19 28.75 -4.86 31.88
CA ALA A 19 28.49 -4.72 30.45
C ALA A 19 27.13 -5.31 30.04
N CYS A 20 26.72 -6.47 30.61
CA CYS A 20 25.38 -7.02 30.41
C CYS A 20 24.28 -6.08 30.93
N LEU A 21 24.48 -5.47 32.09
CA LEU A 21 23.54 -4.50 32.66
C LEU A 21 23.41 -3.25 31.78
N ASN A 22 24.53 -2.69 31.30
CA ASN A 22 24.50 -1.57 30.35
C ASN A 22 23.79 -1.93 29.04
N MET A 23 24.07 -3.13 28.50
CA MET A 23 23.38 -3.61 27.29
C MET A 23 21.87 -3.71 27.49
N LEU A 24 21.40 -4.16 28.67
CA LEU A 24 19.98 -4.20 29.01
C LEU A 24 19.36 -2.79 29.06
N ALA A 25 20.04 -1.80 29.66
CA ALA A 25 19.56 -0.42 29.73
C ALA A 25 19.58 0.31 28.38
N SER A 26 20.60 0.03 27.56
CA SER A 26 20.77 0.60 26.23
C SER A 26 19.59 0.25 25.30
N GLY A 27 19.03 -0.95 25.40
CA GLY A 27 17.93 -1.41 24.54
C GLY A 27 16.54 -0.90 24.92
N SER A 28 16.44 0.19 25.69
CA SER A 28 15.16 0.77 26.14
C SER A 28 14.34 1.40 25.01
N LEU A 29 14.97 1.89 23.93
CA LEU A 29 14.25 2.47 22.77
C LEU A 29 13.38 1.45 22.04
N TYR A 30 13.72 0.15 22.10
CA TYR A 30 12.92 -0.89 21.43
C TYR A 30 11.55 -1.10 22.07
N VAL A 31 11.30 -0.51 23.25
CA VAL A 31 9.99 -0.49 23.90
C VAL A 31 9.11 0.63 23.35
N PHE A 32 9.60 1.49 22.46
CA PHE A 32 8.81 2.57 21.87
C PHE A 32 7.48 2.10 21.28
N ALA A 33 7.49 0.98 20.54
CA ALA A 33 6.30 0.40 19.93
C ALA A 33 5.18 0.07 20.94
N LEU A 34 5.52 -0.15 22.22
CA LEU A 34 4.57 -0.44 23.29
C LEU A 34 3.74 0.78 23.70
N TYR A 35 4.37 1.96 23.82
CA TYR A 35 3.70 3.18 24.27
C TYR A 35 3.41 4.18 23.13
N ALA A 36 3.92 3.96 21.92
CA ALA A 36 3.63 4.77 20.74
C ALA A 36 2.11 4.93 20.46
N PRO A 37 1.26 3.90 20.63
CA PRO A 37 -0.18 4.05 20.43
C PRO A 37 -0.84 5.03 21.41
N SER A 38 -0.27 5.24 22.60
CA SER A 38 -0.77 6.23 23.55
C SER A 38 -0.56 7.66 23.06
N PHE A 39 0.44 7.92 22.19
CA PHE A 39 0.60 9.22 21.53
C PHE A 39 -0.48 9.47 20.47
N THR A 40 -0.85 8.45 19.70
CA THR A 40 -1.92 8.57 18.70
C THR A 40 -3.30 8.62 19.36
N GLY A 41 -3.52 7.83 20.42
CA GLY A 41 -4.81 7.70 21.10
C GLY A 41 -5.13 8.86 22.06
N HIS A 42 -4.17 9.27 22.90
CA HIS A 42 -4.41 10.29 23.94
C HIS A 42 -3.98 11.70 23.55
N LEU A 43 -2.90 11.84 22.79
CA LEU A 43 -2.40 13.14 22.36
C LEU A 43 -2.89 13.53 20.95
N GLY A 44 -3.56 12.63 20.23
CA GLY A 44 -4.13 12.89 18.91
C GLY A 44 -3.09 13.07 17.79
N TYR A 45 -1.88 12.53 17.95
CA TYR A 45 -0.85 12.58 16.89
C TYR A 45 -1.22 11.69 15.69
N SER A 46 -0.80 12.08 14.49
CA SER A 46 -0.91 11.24 13.30
C SER A 46 0.11 10.09 13.31
N GLN A 47 -0.11 9.06 12.49
CA GLN A 47 0.85 7.96 12.39
C GLN A 47 2.21 8.46 11.87
N THR A 48 2.21 9.32 10.84
CA THR A 48 3.44 9.96 10.35
C THR A 48 4.18 10.75 11.44
N GLN A 49 3.46 11.46 12.32
CA GLN A 49 4.09 12.18 13.44
C GLN A 49 4.73 11.22 14.44
N THR A 50 4.04 10.15 14.82
CA THR A 50 4.58 9.13 15.73
C THR A 50 5.76 8.37 15.12
N SER A 51 5.70 8.04 13.84
CA SER A 51 6.83 7.45 13.10
C SER A 51 8.02 8.42 13.02
N THR A 52 7.77 9.73 12.90
CA THR A 52 8.84 10.74 12.94
C THR A 52 9.53 10.80 14.30
N ILE A 53 8.77 10.70 15.40
CA ILE A 53 9.34 10.61 16.76
C ILE A 53 10.25 9.39 16.86
N ALA A 54 9.80 8.21 16.40
CA ALA A 54 10.59 6.97 16.41
C ALA A 54 11.91 7.13 15.64
N VAL A 55 11.84 7.66 14.40
CA VAL A 55 13.00 7.87 13.54
C VAL A 55 14.03 8.81 14.18
N ILE A 56 13.58 9.89 14.81
CA ILE A 56 14.48 10.82 15.50
C ILE A 56 15.14 10.16 16.72
N GLY A 57 14.42 9.30 17.46
CA GLY A 57 15.01 8.45 18.50
C GLY A 57 16.10 7.52 17.96
N ASP A 58 15.85 6.87 16.82
CA ASP A 58 16.81 5.98 16.15
C ASP A 58 18.04 6.73 15.62
N ILE A 59 17.87 7.98 15.14
CA ILE A 59 18.98 8.86 14.79
C ILE A 59 19.86 9.13 16.01
N GLY A 60 19.26 9.30 17.20
CA GLY A 60 20.01 9.39 18.46
C GLY A 60 20.83 8.14 18.76
N LEU A 61 20.21 6.96 18.60
CA LEU A 61 20.84 5.66 18.88
C LEU A 61 21.99 5.33 17.92
N TYR A 62 21.76 5.46 16.62
CA TYR A 62 22.69 5.00 15.59
C TYR A 62 23.50 6.12 14.94
N GLY A 63 22.91 7.32 14.80
CA GLY A 63 23.54 8.48 14.18
C GLY A 63 24.61 9.13 15.06
N VAL A 64 24.47 9.05 16.38
CA VAL A 64 25.52 9.52 17.31
C VAL A 64 26.60 8.47 17.58
N GLY A 65 26.47 7.27 16.99
CA GLY A 65 27.41 6.16 17.07
C GLY A 65 28.89 6.54 16.87
N PRO A 66 29.28 7.34 15.86
CA PRO A 66 30.69 7.71 15.67
C PRO A 66 31.26 8.54 16.82
N VAL A 67 30.44 9.40 17.41
CA VAL A 67 30.83 10.29 18.52
C VAL A 67 30.90 9.52 19.82
N SER A 68 29.87 8.72 20.12
CA SER A 68 29.84 7.86 21.31
C SER A 68 30.93 6.78 21.26
N GLY A 69 31.20 6.22 20.08
CA GLY A 69 32.28 5.28 19.83
C GLY A 69 33.66 5.91 20.00
N LEU A 70 33.88 7.10 19.44
CA LEU A 70 35.13 7.86 19.64
C LEU A 70 35.37 8.19 21.12
N MET A 71 34.30 8.56 21.84
CA MET A 71 34.35 8.85 23.27
C MET A 71 34.73 7.59 24.06
N ALA A 72 34.12 6.45 23.75
CA ALA A 72 34.44 5.17 24.38
C ALA A 72 35.87 4.70 24.06
N ASP A 73 36.36 4.95 22.85
CA ASP A 73 37.70 4.58 22.45
C ASP A 73 38.79 5.46 23.08
N ARG A 74 38.57 6.77 23.21
CA ARG A 74 39.55 7.72 23.76
C ARG A 74 39.48 7.93 25.27
N LEU A 75 38.28 8.09 25.81
CA LEU A 75 38.07 8.37 27.24
C LEU A 75 37.82 7.09 28.06
N GLY A 76 37.54 5.97 27.39
CA GLY A 76 37.24 4.69 28.01
C GLY A 76 35.76 4.51 28.37
N PRO A 77 35.39 3.33 28.90
CA PRO A 77 34.00 2.95 29.11
C PRO A 77 33.34 3.67 30.30
N LYS A 78 34.10 4.07 31.32
CA LYS A 78 33.56 4.72 32.52
C LYS A 78 32.92 6.09 32.25
N PRO A 79 33.64 7.10 31.71
CA PRO A 79 33.03 8.40 31.42
C PRO A 79 31.90 8.26 30.39
N THR A 80 32.05 7.35 29.43
CA THR A 80 31.02 7.05 28.43
C THR A 80 29.73 6.52 29.08
N SER A 81 29.84 5.63 30.06
CA SER A 81 28.69 5.13 30.85
C SER A 81 28.04 6.22 31.71
N PHE A 82 28.85 7.11 32.29
CA PHE A 82 28.33 8.26 33.05
C PHE A 82 27.47 9.17 32.16
N PHE A 83 28.01 9.57 31.00
CA PHE A 83 27.26 10.37 30.02
C PHE A 83 25.99 9.65 29.57
N ALA A 84 26.06 8.34 29.33
CA ALA A 84 24.90 7.53 28.97
C ALA A 84 23.79 7.62 30.03
N GLY A 85 24.14 7.47 31.32
CA GLY A 85 23.20 7.57 32.44
C GLY A 85 22.53 8.95 32.52
N CYS A 86 23.28 10.04 32.35
CA CYS A 86 22.73 11.40 32.37
C CYS A 86 21.72 11.64 31.24
N PHE A 87 22.06 11.24 30.00
CA PHE A 87 21.20 11.44 28.84
C PHE A 87 19.96 10.54 28.86
N LEU A 88 20.08 9.28 29.31
CA LEU A 88 18.93 8.38 29.50
C LEU A 88 17.97 8.92 30.56
N PHE A 89 18.50 9.38 31.70
CA PHE A 89 17.68 9.99 32.75
C PHE A 89 16.97 11.24 32.23
N LEU A 90 17.72 12.18 31.64
CA LEU A 90 17.16 13.44 31.16
C LEU A 90 16.13 13.22 30.03
N GLY A 91 16.46 12.41 29.02
CA GLY A 91 15.61 12.17 27.85
C GLY A 91 14.27 11.54 28.23
N TYR A 92 14.28 10.43 28.98
CA TYR A 92 13.04 9.78 29.41
C TYR A 92 12.28 10.59 30.47
N ARG A 93 12.97 11.35 31.33
CA ARG A 93 12.31 12.23 32.30
C ARG A 93 11.54 13.35 31.62
N LEU A 94 12.16 14.02 30.65
CA LEU A 94 11.51 15.06 29.86
C LEU A 94 10.36 14.50 29.01
N LEU A 95 10.53 13.29 28.45
CA LEU A 95 9.46 12.63 27.70
C LEU A 95 8.26 12.27 28.60
N SER A 96 8.51 11.81 29.83
CA SER A 96 7.48 11.54 30.84
C SER A 96 6.71 12.80 31.24
N GLU A 97 7.42 13.91 31.52
CA GLU A 97 6.78 15.21 31.83
C GLU A 97 6.01 15.77 30.64
N GLY A 98 6.62 15.72 29.44
CA GLY A 98 5.99 16.19 28.22
C GLY A 98 4.68 15.44 27.96
N TYR A 99 4.67 14.11 28.14
CA TYR A 99 3.45 13.33 27.99
C TYR A 99 2.39 13.67 29.05
N ALA A 100 2.79 13.86 30.31
CA ALA A 100 1.87 14.26 31.39
C ALA A 100 1.25 15.64 31.15
N ILE A 101 2.06 16.63 30.75
CA ILE A 101 1.58 17.97 30.38
C ILE A 101 0.68 17.89 29.14
N GLY A 102 1.02 17.05 28.17
CA GLY A 102 0.19 16.81 26.99
C GLY A 102 -1.21 16.26 27.34
N LEU A 103 -1.30 15.35 28.31
CA LEU A 103 -2.56 14.85 28.85
C LEU A 103 -3.36 15.95 29.58
N GLU A 104 -2.70 16.79 30.38
CA GLU A 104 -3.36 17.94 31.02
C GLU A 104 -3.91 18.94 30.00
N ASN A 105 -3.15 19.24 28.95
CA ASN A 105 -3.59 20.11 27.86
C ASN A 105 -4.78 19.51 27.12
N ALA A 106 -4.76 18.22 26.82
CA ALA A 106 -5.87 17.51 26.20
C ALA A 106 -7.13 17.57 27.08
N ALA A 107 -6.99 17.39 28.40
CA ALA A 107 -8.11 17.54 29.35
C ALA A 107 -8.65 18.98 29.45
N ARG A 108 -7.83 20.00 29.12
CA ARG A 108 -8.20 21.41 29.07
C ARG A 108 -8.64 21.89 27.68
N ASN A 109 -8.73 21.01 26.68
CA ASN A 109 -8.97 21.34 25.26
C ASN A 109 -7.92 22.32 24.67
N GLU A 110 -6.70 22.29 25.17
CA GLU A 110 -5.55 23.03 24.65
C GLU A 110 -4.74 22.16 23.67
N PRO A 111 -3.99 22.77 22.72
CA PRO A 111 -3.16 21.99 21.81
C PRO A 111 -2.14 21.13 22.59
N PRO A 112 -1.95 19.86 22.19
CA PRO A 112 -0.93 19.01 22.80
C PRO A 112 0.46 19.59 22.52
N ILE A 113 1.44 19.18 23.33
CA ILE A 113 2.85 19.54 23.07
C ILE A 113 3.22 19.16 21.63
N HIS A 114 4.01 20.00 20.97
CA HIS A 114 4.37 19.76 19.57
C HIS A 114 5.20 18.48 19.42
N PHE A 115 4.85 17.61 18.47
CA PHE A 115 5.49 16.30 18.28
C PHE A 115 7.01 16.37 18.06
N LEU A 116 7.51 17.44 17.39
CA LEU A 116 8.97 17.67 17.24
C LEU A 116 9.69 17.82 18.59
N LEU A 117 9.03 18.40 19.60
CA LEU A 117 9.63 18.54 20.93
C LEU A 117 9.70 17.18 21.63
N MET A 118 8.65 16.34 21.50
CA MET A 118 8.69 14.95 21.97
C MET A 118 9.78 14.14 21.26
N ALA A 119 9.98 14.37 19.96
CA ALA A 119 11.04 13.76 19.18
C ALA A 119 12.43 14.17 19.71
N MET A 120 12.63 15.44 20.07
CA MET A 120 13.87 15.91 20.68
C MET A 120 14.15 15.27 22.05
N PHE A 121 13.12 15.00 22.86
CA PHE A 121 13.29 14.29 24.13
C PHE A 121 13.70 12.83 23.91
N LEU A 122 13.09 12.16 22.92
CA LEU A 122 13.47 10.80 22.56
C LEU A 122 14.85 10.73 21.89
N LEU A 123 15.28 11.77 21.16
CA LEU A 123 16.64 11.90 20.63
C LEU A 123 17.67 11.84 21.76
N LEU A 124 17.45 12.58 22.86
CA LEU A 124 18.34 12.57 24.03
C LEU A 124 18.44 11.18 24.65
N ALA A 125 17.32 10.47 24.78
CA ALA A 125 17.32 9.08 25.23
C ALA A 125 18.10 8.17 24.26
N GLY A 126 17.94 8.37 22.95
CA GLY A 126 18.72 7.73 21.88
C GLY A 126 20.23 7.91 22.04
N ILE A 127 20.68 9.14 22.26
CA ILE A 127 22.09 9.49 22.50
C ILE A 127 22.62 8.73 23.72
N GLY A 128 21.85 8.71 24.81
CA GLY A 128 22.21 7.99 26.03
C GLY A 128 22.33 6.48 25.80
N SER A 129 21.38 5.87 25.09
CA SER A 129 21.43 4.46 24.72
C SER A 129 22.62 4.11 23.84
N SER A 130 22.99 4.98 22.89
CA SER A 130 24.17 4.83 22.04
C SER A 130 25.45 4.79 22.87
N ALA A 131 25.61 5.76 23.77
CA ALA A 131 26.76 5.83 24.68
C ALA A 131 26.82 4.62 25.62
N SER A 132 25.68 4.16 26.14
CA SER A 132 25.59 2.96 26.98
C SER A 132 26.07 1.71 26.25
N TYR A 133 25.61 1.54 24.99
CA TYR A 133 26.03 0.44 24.11
C TYR A 133 27.53 0.48 23.86
N MET A 134 28.06 1.64 23.45
CA MET A 134 29.47 1.79 23.09
C MET A 134 30.41 1.57 24.28
N ALA A 135 30.01 2.01 25.49
CA ALA A 135 30.77 1.76 26.72
C ALA A 135 30.91 0.25 27.00
N ALA A 136 29.81 -0.49 26.92
CA ALA A 136 29.82 -1.94 27.14
C ALA A 136 30.55 -2.68 26.01
N PHE A 137 30.27 -2.33 24.75
CA PHE A 137 30.87 -2.97 23.57
C PHE A 137 32.39 -2.83 23.53
N THR A 138 32.92 -1.61 23.70
CA THR A 138 34.37 -1.36 23.68
C THR A 138 35.08 -2.01 24.86
N SER A 139 34.46 -2.05 26.04
CA SER A 139 35.00 -2.77 27.21
C SER A 139 35.14 -4.27 26.91
N LEU A 140 34.13 -4.89 26.30
CA LEU A 140 34.15 -6.31 25.96
C LEU A 140 35.16 -6.62 24.86
N ALA A 141 35.16 -5.82 23.77
CA ALA A 141 36.07 -5.99 22.64
C ALA A 141 37.54 -5.90 23.07
N LYS A 142 37.87 -5.02 24.01
CA LYS A 142 39.24 -4.82 24.51
C LYS A 142 39.66 -5.84 25.57
N ASN A 143 38.73 -6.37 26.37
CA ASN A 143 39.02 -7.36 27.42
C ASN A 143 39.08 -8.80 26.90
N PHE A 144 38.28 -9.15 25.89
CA PHE A 144 38.16 -10.52 25.38
C PHE A 144 38.68 -10.61 23.94
N ARG A 145 40.01 -10.77 23.80
CA ARG A 145 40.69 -10.84 22.50
C ARG A 145 40.61 -12.22 21.85
N GLU A 146 40.56 -13.27 22.66
CA GLU A 146 40.38 -14.67 22.25
C GLU A 146 38.95 -15.13 22.55
N GLY A 147 38.31 -15.89 21.64
CA GLY A 147 36.93 -16.35 21.82
C GLY A 147 35.86 -15.24 21.72
N ARG A 148 36.05 -14.31 20.77
CA ARG A 148 35.23 -13.09 20.64
C ARG A 148 33.73 -13.34 20.43
N GLY A 149 33.33 -14.42 19.74
CA GLY A 149 31.93 -14.72 19.45
C GLY A 149 31.10 -14.80 20.72
N ILE A 150 31.38 -15.76 21.59
CA ILE A 150 30.60 -15.94 22.83
C ILE A 150 30.78 -14.75 23.80
N ALA A 151 32.01 -14.24 23.93
CA ALA A 151 32.33 -13.18 24.91
C ALA A 151 31.66 -11.83 24.61
N LEU A 152 31.48 -11.47 23.33
CA LEU A 152 30.70 -10.29 22.94
C LEU A 152 29.23 -10.63 22.70
N GLY A 153 28.94 -11.82 22.19
CA GLY A 153 27.60 -12.26 21.81
C GLY A 153 26.63 -12.36 22.98
N ILE A 154 27.06 -12.91 24.13
CA ILE A 154 26.21 -13.01 25.32
C ILE A 154 25.80 -11.61 25.82
N PRO A 155 26.72 -10.67 26.14
CA PRO A 155 26.30 -9.34 26.58
C PRO A 155 25.47 -8.57 25.55
N VAL A 156 25.82 -8.64 24.26
CA VAL A 156 25.04 -7.97 23.19
C VAL A 156 23.65 -8.60 23.03
N SER A 157 23.45 -9.86 23.43
CA SER A 157 22.11 -10.47 23.46
C SER A 157 21.18 -9.81 24.50
N PHE A 158 21.70 -9.29 25.62
CA PHE A 158 20.89 -8.57 26.63
C PHE A 158 20.29 -7.27 26.08
N PHE A 159 20.95 -6.61 25.11
CA PHE A 159 20.37 -5.49 24.37
C PHE A 159 19.12 -5.90 23.56
N GLY A 160 19.00 -7.19 23.21
CA GLY A 160 17.90 -7.73 22.42
C GLY A 160 16.76 -8.21 23.31
N LEU A 161 17.11 -8.68 24.51
CA LEU A 161 16.20 -9.12 25.56
C LEU A 161 15.54 -7.96 26.33
N SER A 162 16.13 -6.76 26.29
CA SER A 162 15.66 -5.57 27.02
C SER A 162 14.18 -5.29 26.81
N ALA A 163 13.70 -5.33 25.56
CA ALA A 163 12.32 -5.00 25.25
C ALA A 163 11.33 -6.00 25.85
N ALA A 164 11.63 -7.31 25.83
CA ALA A 164 10.82 -8.34 26.48
C ALA A 164 10.79 -8.15 28.00
N VAL A 165 11.95 -7.92 28.64
CA VAL A 165 12.03 -7.70 30.10
C VAL A 165 11.22 -6.46 30.50
N LEU A 166 11.40 -5.35 29.78
CA LEU A 166 10.69 -4.11 30.06
C LEU A 166 9.18 -4.22 29.77
N THR A 167 8.76 -5.03 28.79
CA THR A 167 7.35 -5.32 28.51
C THR A 167 6.71 -6.16 29.63
N LEU A 168 7.44 -7.14 30.19
CA LEU A 168 6.96 -7.90 31.35
C LEU A 168 6.81 -7.01 32.59
N VAL A 169 7.76 -6.11 32.80
CA VAL A 169 7.70 -5.12 33.88
C VAL A 169 6.52 -4.17 33.69
N SER A 170 6.28 -3.69 32.46
CA SER A 170 5.16 -2.78 32.17
C SER A 170 3.81 -3.43 32.42
N GLN A 171 3.61 -4.67 31.95
CA GLN A 171 2.36 -5.43 32.15
C GLN A 171 2.07 -5.70 33.63
N LYS A 172 3.10 -5.95 34.43
CA LYS A 172 2.94 -6.30 35.84
C LYS A 172 2.72 -5.09 36.76
N TYR A 173 3.39 -3.97 36.49
CA TYR A 173 3.48 -2.85 37.44
C TYR A 173 2.88 -1.53 36.94
N PHE A 174 2.62 -1.37 35.65
CA PHE A 174 2.27 -0.09 35.05
C PHE A 174 0.95 -0.10 34.26
N MET A 175 0.08 -1.08 34.51
CA MET A 175 -1.28 -1.11 33.94
C MET A 175 -2.26 -0.35 34.86
N LYS A 176 -3.11 0.50 34.27
CA LYS A 176 -4.17 1.28 34.92
C LYS A 176 -5.55 0.88 34.36
N GLN A 177 -6.59 0.95 35.18
CA GLN A 177 -7.97 0.76 34.74
C GLN A 177 -8.53 1.99 34.01
N VAL A 178 -9.34 1.76 32.98
CA VAL A 178 -10.07 2.79 32.24
C VAL A 178 -11.30 3.23 33.05
N GLU A 179 -11.37 4.50 33.46
CA GLU A 179 -12.54 5.06 34.16
C GLU A 179 -13.63 5.45 33.13
N GLY A 180 -14.70 4.66 33.02
CA GLY A 180 -15.84 5.01 32.14
C GLY A 180 -16.94 3.96 31.91
N THR A 181 -16.73 2.68 32.23
CA THR A 181 -17.71 1.61 31.97
C THR A 181 -18.49 1.23 33.25
N LEU A 182 -19.73 1.72 33.36
CA LEU A 182 -20.67 1.48 34.49
C LEU A 182 -21.31 0.07 34.54
N LEU A 183 -20.82 -0.91 33.77
CA LEU A 183 -21.40 -2.25 33.73
C LEU A 183 -20.30 -3.33 33.82
N LYS A 184 -20.34 -4.10 34.92
CA LYS A 184 -19.57 -5.31 35.28
C LYS A 184 -18.11 -5.39 34.77
N PRO A 185 -17.11 -5.41 35.67
CA PRO A 185 -15.70 -5.38 35.28
C PRO A 185 -15.33 -6.63 34.49
N SER A 186 -14.87 -6.45 33.26
CA SER A 186 -14.16 -7.48 32.49
C SER A 186 -12.67 -7.15 32.49
N LEU A 187 -11.82 -8.17 32.36
CA LEU A 187 -10.36 -8.04 32.26
C LEU A 187 -9.87 -7.26 31.01
N ASP A 188 -10.79 -6.83 30.14
CA ASP A 188 -10.51 -6.19 28.85
C ASP A 188 -10.25 -4.67 28.93
N ASP A 189 -10.51 -4.01 30.06
CA ASP A 189 -10.43 -2.53 30.21
C ASP A 189 -9.16 -2.05 30.96
N GLN A 190 -7.98 -2.61 30.66
CA GLN A 190 -6.70 -2.16 31.22
C GLN A 190 -5.79 -1.51 30.17
N GLU A 191 -5.23 -0.34 30.49
CA GLU A 191 -4.33 0.43 29.63
C GLU A 191 -2.99 0.75 30.33
N LEU A 192 -1.90 0.94 29.57
CA LEU A 192 -0.58 1.29 30.09
C LEU A 192 -0.52 2.74 30.61
N ASP A 193 -0.12 2.93 31.88
CA ASP A 193 0.26 4.22 32.44
C ASP A 193 1.63 4.66 31.89
N THR A 194 1.58 5.27 30.70
CA THR A 194 2.75 5.68 29.93
C THR A 194 3.61 6.71 30.68
N ALA A 195 3.01 7.63 31.43
CA ALA A 195 3.76 8.66 32.17
C ALA A 195 4.66 8.03 33.25
N ARG A 196 4.09 7.14 34.07
CA ARG A 196 4.83 6.44 35.14
C ARG A 196 5.85 5.46 34.58
N PHE A 197 5.51 4.76 33.50
CA PHE A 197 6.43 3.83 32.84
C PHE A 197 7.66 4.55 32.27
N LEU A 198 7.49 5.69 31.60
CA LEU A 198 8.60 6.50 31.09
C LEU A 198 9.47 7.05 32.24
N HIS A 199 8.87 7.43 33.36
CA HIS A 199 9.63 7.84 34.54
C HIS A 199 10.48 6.69 35.11
N PHE A 200 9.93 5.48 35.16
CA PHE A 200 10.68 4.29 35.54
C PHE A 200 11.87 4.04 34.62
N LEU A 201 11.70 4.17 33.29
CA LEU A 201 12.81 4.04 32.34
C LEU A 201 13.93 5.07 32.59
N ALA A 202 13.57 6.31 32.94
CA ALA A 202 14.53 7.35 33.27
C ALA A 202 15.40 6.97 34.49
N VAL A 203 14.75 6.57 35.59
CA VAL A 203 15.43 6.22 36.84
C VAL A 203 16.25 4.93 36.67
N ALA A 204 15.66 3.89 36.09
CA ALA A 204 16.33 2.61 35.88
C ALA A 204 17.52 2.74 34.93
N GLY A 205 17.34 3.42 33.79
CA GLY A 205 18.42 3.65 32.81
C GLY A 205 19.57 4.46 33.39
N GLY A 206 19.28 5.52 34.15
CA GLY A 206 20.27 6.31 34.85
C GLY A 206 21.05 5.50 35.90
N LEU A 207 20.33 4.83 36.80
CA LEU A 207 20.94 4.06 37.90
C LEU A 207 21.82 2.92 37.39
N ILE A 208 21.33 2.15 36.41
CA ILE A 208 22.06 1.01 35.83
C ILE A 208 23.40 1.47 35.26
N ASN A 209 23.40 2.56 34.48
CA ASN A 209 24.63 3.08 33.86
C ASN A 209 25.61 3.68 34.89
N MET A 210 25.10 4.24 36.00
CA MET A 210 25.91 4.74 37.10
C MET A 210 26.55 3.59 37.91
N ILE A 211 25.84 2.50 38.14
CA ILE A 211 26.37 1.30 38.78
C ILE A 211 27.41 0.62 37.88
N ALA A 212 27.09 0.45 36.59
CA ALA A 212 27.98 -0.19 35.63
C ALA A 212 29.28 0.59 35.40
N MET A 213 29.25 1.92 35.51
CA MET A 213 30.44 2.78 35.47
C MET A 213 31.50 2.33 36.48
N VAL A 214 31.09 1.94 37.69
CA VAL A 214 32.02 1.53 38.76
C VAL A 214 32.69 0.19 38.43
N GLY A 215 31.94 -0.75 37.84
CA GLY A 215 32.44 -2.10 37.57
C GLY A 215 33.10 -2.31 36.20
N MET A 216 32.85 -1.47 35.20
CA MET A 216 33.47 -1.59 33.87
C MET A 216 34.92 -1.12 33.86
N ASN A 217 35.85 -2.08 33.77
CA ASN A 217 37.28 -1.84 33.70
C ASN A 217 37.86 -2.49 32.44
N ILE A 218 38.82 -1.80 31.79
CA ILE A 218 39.67 -2.39 30.75
C ILE A 218 40.96 -2.84 31.43
N LEU A 219 41.28 -4.12 31.33
CA LEU A 219 42.45 -4.71 31.99
C LEU A 219 43.59 -4.88 30.97
N PRO A 220 44.85 -4.52 31.32
CA PRO A 220 46.00 -4.71 30.43
C PRO A 220 46.25 -6.19 30.14
N ALA A 221 46.66 -6.52 28.92
CA ALA A 221 46.97 -7.89 28.50
C ALA A 221 47.99 -8.55 29.46
N PRO A 222 47.88 -9.86 29.76
CA PRO A 222 48.84 -10.52 30.63
C PRO A 222 50.24 -10.48 29.99
N PRO A 223 51.33 -10.29 30.77
CA PRO A 223 52.68 -10.33 30.23
C PRO A 223 52.93 -11.71 29.62
N GLN A 224 53.33 -11.75 28.34
CA GLN A 224 53.73 -13.00 27.68
C GLN A 224 54.91 -13.61 28.43
N LYS A 225 54.83 -14.89 28.81
CA LYS A 225 56.01 -15.66 29.25
C LYS A 225 57.00 -15.69 28.09
N SER A 226 58.13 -15.01 28.22
CA SER A 226 59.22 -15.05 27.25
C SER A 226 59.72 -16.48 27.09
N VAL A 227 59.56 -17.04 25.89
CA VAL A 227 60.30 -18.24 25.48
C VAL A 227 61.77 -17.83 25.33
N PRO A 228 62.76 -18.57 25.89
CA PRO A 228 64.16 -18.22 25.75
C PRO A 228 64.56 -18.24 24.26
N ALA A 229 65.26 -17.20 23.82
CA ALA A 229 65.81 -17.15 22.47
C ALA A 229 66.82 -18.31 22.25
N PRO A 230 66.81 -18.99 21.08
CA PRO A 230 67.88 -19.92 20.75
C PRO A 230 69.19 -19.16 20.53
N TYR A 231 70.25 -19.75 21.05
CA TYR A 231 71.67 -19.35 21.04
C TYR A 231 72.15 -18.57 19.80
N GLU A 232 72.93 -17.51 20.07
CA GLU A 232 73.82 -16.83 19.13
C GLU A 232 74.87 -17.80 18.57
N SER A 233 75.12 -17.74 17.26
CA SER A 233 76.38 -18.22 16.66
C SER A 233 76.94 -17.18 15.68
N HIS A 234 78.10 -16.66 16.07
CA HIS A 234 79.22 -16.11 15.32
C HIS A 234 79.03 -15.33 14.00
N ALA A 235 79.28 -14.02 14.15
CA ALA A 235 80.01 -13.09 13.27
C ALA A 235 80.57 -13.57 11.90
N VAL A 236 80.20 -12.83 10.84
CA VAL A 236 81.15 -12.33 9.82
C VAL A 236 80.76 -10.89 9.44
N SER A 237 81.77 -10.05 9.28
CA SER A 237 81.78 -8.59 9.20
C SER A 237 81.79 -7.99 7.78
N SER A 238 81.16 -6.81 7.65
CA SER A 238 81.48 -5.65 6.76
C SER A 238 81.03 -5.62 5.28
N PRO A 239 80.88 -4.43 4.63
CA PRO A 239 80.72 -3.05 5.14
C PRO A 239 79.54 -2.27 4.49
N ALA A 240 79.39 -1.01 4.92
CA ALA A 240 78.27 -0.10 4.70
C ALA A 240 78.23 0.68 3.35
N ALA A 241 77.02 1.20 3.09
CA ALA A 241 76.59 2.37 2.28
C ALA A 241 76.21 2.14 0.78
N PRO A 242 75.29 2.94 0.18
CA PRO A 242 74.65 4.16 0.70
C PRO A 242 73.11 4.19 0.65
N THR A 243 72.57 5.15 1.40
CA THR A 243 71.23 5.70 1.33
C THR A 243 71.00 6.35 -0.04
N GLU A 244 70.00 5.90 -0.82
CA GLU A 244 69.14 6.76 -1.64
C GLU A 244 67.98 6.02 -2.33
N SER A 245 66.79 6.60 -2.15
CA SER A 245 65.65 6.64 -3.08
C SER A 245 64.86 5.38 -3.46
N SER A 246 63.55 5.50 -3.21
CA SER A 246 62.43 4.98 -4.01
C SER A 246 62.39 3.48 -4.31
N LEU A 247 61.64 2.75 -3.49
CA LEU A 247 60.76 1.70 -4.00
C LEU A 247 59.35 1.97 -3.48
N ASN A 248 58.57 2.57 -4.37
CA ASN A 248 57.11 2.50 -4.37
C ASN A 248 56.71 1.03 -4.19
N THR A 249 56.25 0.65 -3.00
CA THR A 249 55.29 -0.44 -2.88
C THR A 249 53.92 0.17 -3.12
N ASP A 250 53.28 -0.25 -4.23
CA ASP A 250 51.95 0.15 -4.64
C ASP A 250 50.94 0.17 -3.47
N PRO A 251 50.01 1.13 -3.40
CA PRO A 251 48.89 1.09 -2.47
C PRO A 251 47.91 -0.07 -2.72
N HIS A 252 48.16 -0.89 -3.74
CA HIS A 252 47.24 -1.91 -4.27
C HIS A 252 47.43 -3.32 -3.72
N GLU A 253 48.43 -3.60 -2.88
CA GLU A 253 48.48 -4.86 -2.11
C GLU A 253 47.64 -4.76 -0.82
N GLN A 254 46.35 -4.51 -0.99
CA GLN A 254 45.34 -4.82 0.01
C GLN A 254 44.62 -6.07 -0.48
N THR A 255 44.79 -7.19 0.23
CA THR A 255 44.03 -8.43 0.04
C THR A 255 42.54 -8.10 0.00
N SER A 256 41.97 -8.10 -1.20
CA SER A 256 40.55 -7.88 -1.45
C SER A 256 39.77 -9.13 -1.06
N LEU A 257 38.70 -8.98 -0.27
CA LEU A 257 37.83 -10.09 0.14
C LEU A 257 37.05 -10.76 -1.01
N LEU A 258 37.10 -10.21 -2.24
CA LEU A 258 36.45 -10.77 -3.44
C LEU A 258 37.40 -11.57 -4.35
N SER A 259 38.69 -11.66 -4.02
CA SER A 259 39.60 -12.55 -4.74
C SER A 259 39.49 -13.97 -4.17
N ASN A 260 39.06 -14.93 -5.00
CA ASN A 260 38.98 -16.37 -4.72
C ASN A 260 40.33 -17.05 -4.45
N GLU A 261 41.39 -16.33 -4.08
CA GLU A 261 42.66 -16.99 -3.79
C GLU A 261 42.65 -17.63 -2.41
N PRO A 262 42.84 -18.96 -2.31
CA PRO A 262 43.02 -19.61 -1.03
C PRO A 262 44.37 -19.19 -0.46
N LEU A 263 44.36 -18.56 0.72
CA LEU A 263 45.57 -18.39 1.53
C LEU A 263 45.98 -19.78 2.06
N VAL A 264 46.71 -20.59 1.27
CA VAL A 264 47.87 -21.43 1.63
C VAL A 264 48.42 -22.14 0.37
N HIS A 265 49.58 -21.70 -0.13
CA HIS A 265 50.80 -22.48 -0.48
C HIS A 265 51.67 -21.71 -1.51
N ARG A 266 52.76 -21.07 -1.06
CA ARG A 266 53.93 -20.82 -1.93
C ARG A 266 55.00 -21.87 -1.62
N THR A 267 55.01 -22.90 -2.47
CA THR A 267 56.16 -23.74 -2.89
C THR A 267 57.31 -23.95 -1.91
N SER A 268 57.44 -25.19 -1.42
CA SER A 268 58.74 -25.84 -1.26
C SER A 268 58.73 -27.18 -2.00
N GLN A 269 59.60 -27.32 -3.00
CA GLN A 269 59.98 -28.61 -3.56
C GLN A 269 61.13 -29.23 -2.74
N PRO A 270 61.37 -30.55 -2.85
CA PRO A 270 61.64 -31.42 -1.71
C PRO A 270 63.13 -31.65 -1.47
N GLN A 271 63.55 -31.75 -0.21
CA GLN A 271 64.77 -32.46 0.16
C GLN A 271 64.71 -33.00 1.60
N ASN A 272 64.78 -34.32 1.66
CA ASN A 272 65.33 -35.21 2.70
C ASN A 272 64.82 -35.17 4.16
N GLN A 273 64.10 -36.26 4.49
CA GLN A 273 64.31 -37.18 5.62
C GLN A 273 65.02 -36.63 6.89
N ALA A 274 64.27 -36.48 8.00
CA ALA A 274 64.54 -37.17 9.27
C ALA A 274 63.62 -36.67 10.42
N SER A 275 63.21 -37.62 11.27
CA SER A 275 62.71 -37.52 12.66
C SER A 275 61.38 -36.78 12.95
N HIS A 276 60.38 -37.60 13.25
CA HIS A 276 59.22 -37.30 14.08
C HIS A 276 59.65 -36.81 15.46
N GLU A 277 59.37 -35.55 15.83
CA GLU A 277 59.09 -35.09 17.22
C GLU A 277 58.85 -33.56 17.40
N SER A 278 58.63 -32.77 16.33
CA SER A 278 58.53 -31.29 16.45
C SER A 278 57.17 -30.66 16.06
N THR A 279 56.11 -31.45 15.85
CA THR A 279 54.83 -30.94 15.30
C THR A 279 53.95 -30.18 16.30
N ALA A 280 54.16 -30.31 17.61
CA ALA A 280 53.39 -29.54 18.62
C ALA A 280 53.96 -28.14 18.86
N ALA A 281 55.29 -27.98 18.81
CA ALA A 281 55.96 -26.70 19.02
C ALA A 281 55.83 -25.77 17.80
N ALA A 282 55.85 -26.33 16.58
CA ALA A 282 55.61 -25.57 15.35
C ALA A 282 54.15 -25.09 15.23
N ALA A 283 53.17 -25.90 15.65
CA ALA A 283 51.77 -25.48 15.70
C ALA A 283 51.54 -24.36 16.74
N ALA A 284 52.20 -24.43 17.90
CA ALA A 284 52.16 -23.38 18.91
C ALA A 284 52.88 -22.09 18.46
N ALA A 285 54.03 -22.20 17.77
CA ALA A 285 54.77 -21.06 17.22
C ALA A 285 54.06 -20.40 16.02
N THR A 286 53.29 -21.18 15.24
CA THR A 286 52.46 -20.66 14.13
C THR A 286 51.20 -19.96 14.66
N THR A 287 50.68 -20.40 15.81
CA THR A 287 49.55 -19.75 16.50
C THR A 287 49.95 -18.41 17.14
N ALA A 288 51.20 -18.30 17.62
CA ALA A 288 51.75 -17.08 18.21
C ALA A 288 52.04 -15.95 17.20
N ARG A 289 51.92 -16.20 15.89
CA ARG A 289 52.17 -15.21 14.81
C ARG A 289 50.89 -14.68 14.15
N ARG A 290 49.74 -14.71 14.83
CA ARG A 290 48.54 -13.94 14.43
C ARG A 290 48.81 -12.44 14.66
N ARG A 291 49.36 -11.79 13.62
CA ARG A 291 49.69 -10.36 13.52
C ARG A 291 48.56 -9.46 14.02
N SER A 292 48.90 -8.45 14.83
CA SER A 292 47.99 -7.33 15.11
C SER A 292 47.60 -6.65 13.80
N VAL A 293 46.31 -6.66 13.47
CA VAL A 293 45.78 -5.86 12.36
C VAL A 293 45.94 -4.40 12.77
N ARG A 294 46.70 -3.62 11.99
CA ARG A 294 46.92 -2.19 12.26
C ARG A 294 45.56 -1.49 12.20
N SER A 295 45.17 -0.79 13.27
CA SER A 295 43.87 -0.14 13.38
C SER A 295 43.69 0.90 12.26
N VAL A 296 42.65 0.72 11.44
CA VAL A 296 42.31 1.63 10.33
C VAL A 296 41.22 2.57 10.82
N SER A 297 41.44 3.88 10.71
CA SER A 297 40.47 4.90 11.13
C SER A 297 40.43 6.09 10.18
N GLY A 298 39.41 6.94 10.33
CA GLY A 298 39.27 8.18 9.56
C GLY A 298 39.04 7.95 8.06
N LYS A 299 39.68 8.76 7.20
CA LYS A 299 39.48 8.74 5.74
C LYS A 299 39.80 7.36 5.11
N ALA A 300 40.77 6.63 5.67
CA ALA A 300 41.18 5.33 5.16
C ALA A 300 40.08 4.25 5.35
N PHE A 301 39.26 4.37 6.41
CA PHE A 301 38.14 3.45 6.65
C PHE A 301 37.04 3.63 5.59
N PHE A 302 36.69 4.87 5.24
CA PHE A 302 35.66 5.17 4.24
C PHE A 302 36.07 4.87 2.80
N MET A 303 37.36 4.90 2.50
CA MET A 303 37.89 4.55 1.17
C MET A 303 38.00 3.03 0.97
N ASN A 304 37.82 2.23 2.03
CA ASN A 304 37.84 0.78 1.94
C ASN A 304 36.52 0.26 1.34
N ARG A 305 36.62 -0.51 0.25
CA ARG A 305 35.46 -1.09 -0.45
C ARG A 305 34.66 -2.04 0.44
N ASP A 306 35.31 -2.81 1.31
CA ASP A 306 34.66 -3.77 2.19
C ASP A 306 33.79 -3.06 3.24
N ALA A 307 34.26 -1.92 3.75
CA ALA A 307 33.48 -1.07 4.66
C ALA A 307 32.26 -0.45 3.96
N GLN A 308 32.40 -0.06 2.68
CA GLN A 308 31.28 0.45 1.87
C GLN A 308 30.23 -0.63 1.60
N TYR A 309 30.64 -1.86 1.24
CA TYR A 309 29.71 -2.97 1.05
C TYR A 309 28.99 -3.32 2.36
N PHE A 310 29.72 -3.36 3.47
CA PHE A 310 29.13 -3.61 4.79
C PHE A 310 28.11 -2.52 5.18
N PHE A 311 28.39 -1.25 4.85
CA PHE A 311 27.45 -0.16 5.05
C PHE A 311 26.15 -0.33 4.26
N VAL A 312 26.22 -0.79 3.01
CA VAL A 312 25.02 -1.09 2.21
C VAL A 312 24.22 -2.24 2.80
N VAL A 313 24.89 -3.29 3.30
CA VAL A 313 24.23 -4.40 4.00
C VAL A 313 23.52 -3.91 5.25
N MET A 314 24.16 -3.05 6.05
CA MET A 314 23.54 -2.39 7.22
C MET A 314 22.29 -1.59 6.80
N LEU A 315 22.38 -0.81 5.71
CA LEU A 315 21.26 -0.02 5.22
C LEU A 315 20.04 -0.87 4.84
N CYS A 316 20.24 -1.96 4.09
CA CYS A 316 19.13 -2.80 3.64
C CYS A 316 18.60 -3.72 4.76
N LEU A 317 19.48 -4.48 5.42
CA LEU A 317 19.06 -5.52 6.37
C LEU A 317 18.63 -4.92 7.71
N ALA A 318 19.45 -4.06 8.31
CA ALA A 318 19.07 -3.44 9.58
C ALA A 318 17.96 -2.40 9.41
N GLY A 319 17.94 -1.67 8.29
CA GLY A 319 16.89 -0.70 7.99
C GLY A 319 15.50 -1.34 7.92
N THR A 320 15.36 -2.45 7.18
CA THR A 320 14.08 -3.17 7.07
C THR A 320 13.64 -3.79 8.40
N GLY A 321 14.58 -4.33 9.19
CA GLY A 321 14.30 -4.82 10.53
C GLY A 321 13.79 -3.73 11.48
N LEU A 322 14.42 -2.55 11.47
CA LEU A 322 13.97 -1.38 12.26
C LEU A 322 12.57 -0.92 11.87
N MET A 323 12.22 -0.97 10.59
CA MET A 323 10.87 -0.64 10.13
C MET A 323 9.82 -1.55 10.80
N ILE A 324 10.04 -2.86 10.79
CA ILE A 324 9.13 -3.83 11.40
C ILE A 324 9.06 -3.63 12.91
N ILE A 325 10.22 -3.51 13.58
CA ILE A 325 10.30 -3.35 15.04
C ILE A 325 9.51 -2.12 15.51
N ASN A 326 9.68 -0.98 14.83
CA ASN A 326 9.05 0.28 15.22
C ASN A 326 7.55 0.32 14.90
N SER A 327 7.11 -0.46 13.91
CA SER A 327 5.74 -0.38 13.37
C SER A 327 4.87 -1.61 13.64
N ILE A 328 5.37 -2.61 14.38
CA ILE A 328 4.67 -3.88 14.59
C ILE A 328 3.30 -3.73 15.23
N THR A 329 3.15 -2.82 16.19
CA THR A 329 1.87 -2.61 16.88
C THR A 329 0.84 -1.96 15.97
N ALA A 330 1.25 -1.04 15.09
CA ALA A 330 0.38 -0.47 14.06
C ALA A 330 -0.02 -1.52 13.00
N MET A 331 0.87 -2.46 12.67
CA MET A 331 0.54 -3.60 11.80
C MET A 331 -0.51 -4.51 12.45
N VAL A 332 -0.38 -4.81 13.75
CA VAL A 332 -1.38 -5.58 14.49
C VAL A 332 -2.75 -4.89 14.48
N ASP A 333 -2.80 -3.59 14.77
CA ASP A 333 -4.06 -2.85 14.86
C ASP A 333 -4.83 -2.85 13.54
N THR A 334 -4.11 -2.74 12.42
CA THR A 334 -4.73 -2.70 11.09
C THR A 334 -5.19 -4.06 10.60
N VAL A 335 -4.42 -5.13 10.86
CA VAL A 335 -4.85 -6.49 10.52
C VAL A 335 -6.01 -6.92 11.43
N ALA A 336 -5.98 -6.59 12.72
CA ALA A 336 -7.07 -6.87 13.65
C ALA A 336 -8.37 -6.15 13.24
N ALA A 337 -8.29 -4.88 12.84
CA ALA A 337 -9.43 -4.15 12.30
C ALA A 337 -10.02 -4.81 11.06
N SER A 338 -9.17 -5.36 10.17
CA SER A 338 -9.61 -6.06 8.96
C SER A 338 -10.30 -7.41 9.23
N GLU A 339 -9.95 -8.12 10.33
CA GLU A 339 -10.59 -9.40 10.68
C GLU A 339 -11.93 -9.22 11.43
N ILE A 340 -12.09 -8.12 12.18
CA ILE A 340 -13.35 -7.76 12.84
C ILE A 340 -14.42 -7.40 11.79
N ASP A 341 -14.03 -6.74 10.70
CA ASP A 341 -14.95 -6.35 9.63
C ASP A 341 -15.38 -7.56 8.74
N ASN A 342 -14.63 -8.66 8.79
CA ASN A 342 -14.80 -9.83 7.92
C ASN A 342 -15.42 -11.08 8.58
N SER A 343 -15.75 -11.06 9.88
CA SER A 343 -16.15 -12.29 10.59
C SER A 343 -17.68 -12.46 10.77
N SER A 344 -18.27 -13.34 9.94
CA SER A 344 -19.30 -14.31 10.38
C SER A 344 -18.62 -15.65 10.73
N PRO A 345 -19.21 -16.49 11.59
CA PRO A 345 -18.46 -17.34 12.53
C PRO A 345 -18.00 -18.66 11.91
N ALA A 346 -16.84 -18.67 11.26
CA ALA A 346 -16.13 -19.91 10.94
C ALA A 346 -14.65 -19.68 10.65
N SER A 347 -13.83 -19.49 11.68
CA SER A 347 -12.42 -19.83 11.60
C SER A 347 -12.06 -20.70 12.79
N LEU A 348 -11.57 -21.91 12.49
CA LEU A 348 -11.06 -22.92 13.43
C LEU A 348 -9.99 -22.35 14.39
N ALA A 349 -9.37 -21.22 14.02
CA ALA A 349 -8.42 -20.47 14.83
C ALA A 349 -9.03 -19.82 16.08
N SER A 350 -10.30 -19.38 16.03
CA SER A 350 -10.99 -18.86 17.23
C SER A 350 -11.35 -19.95 18.24
N ARG A 351 -11.34 -21.23 17.82
CA ARG A 351 -11.54 -22.39 18.71
C ARG A 351 -10.24 -22.96 19.28
N LEU A 352 -9.09 -22.71 18.62
CA LEU A 352 -7.77 -23.13 19.10
C LEU A 352 -7.15 -22.11 20.08
N MET A 353 -7.49 -20.82 19.95
CA MET A 353 -7.14 -19.78 20.92
C MET A 353 -8.34 -19.52 21.83
N GLY A 354 -8.51 -20.39 22.83
CA GLY A 354 -9.40 -20.12 23.95
C GLY A 354 -8.95 -18.84 24.67
N GLU A 355 -9.93 -18.02 25.04
CA GLU A 355 -9.83 -16.63 25.55
C GLU A 355 -9.60 -15.57 24.47
N LYS A 356 -10.58 -14.67 24.32
CA LYS A 356 -10.45 -13.39 23.61
C LYS A 356 -9.41 -12.56 24.35
N SER A 357 -8.14 -12.68 24.00
CA SER A 357 -7.11 -11.83 24.58
C SER A 357 -7.30 -10.37 24.10
N PRO A 358 -7.27 -9.36 24.99
CA PRO A 358 -7.41 -7.97 24.59
C PRO A 358 -6.30 -7.56 23.59
N VAL A 359 -6.61 -6.69 22.63
CA VAL A 359 -5.69 -6.25 21.55
C VAL A 359 -4.37 -5.68 22.12
N ALA A 360 -4.40 -5.08 23.31
CA ALA A 360 -3.21 -4.65 24.05
C ALA A 360 -2.25 -5.80 24.40
N SER A 361 -2.79 -6.97 24.78
CA SER A 361 -2.01 -8.18 25.07
C SER A 361 -1.34 -8.72 23.80
N ILE A 362 -2.06 -8.72 22.67
CA ILE A 362 -1.52 -9.15 21.36
C ILE A 362 -0.34 -8.26 20.95
N ARG A 363 -0.48 -6.93 21.05
CA ARG A 363 0.60 -5.95 20.77
C ARG A 363 1.85 -6.25 21.59
N ALA A 364 1.68 -6.42 22.90
CA ALA A 364 2.79 -6.73 23.81
C ALA A 364 3.46 -8.08 23.50
N ASN A 365 2.67 -9.09 23.13
CA ASN A 365 3.20 -10.42 22.76
C ASN A 365 4.07 -10.35 21.50
N HIS A 366 3.72 -9.54 20.50
CA HIS A 366 4.55 -9.34 19.30
C HIS A 366 5.89 -8.65 19.64
N VAL A 367 5.87 -7.58 20.43
CA VAL A 367 7.09 -6.87 20.86
C VAL A 367 8.00 -7.83 21.65
N ALA A 368 7.44 -8.60 22.58
CA ALA A 368 8.16 -9.59 23.35
C ALA A 368 8.73 -10.72 22.48
N LEU A 369 7.97 -11.21 21.49
CA LEU A 369 8.41 -12.27 20.59
C LEU A 369 9.60 -11.84 19.72
N ILE A 370 9.55 -10.64 19.13
CA ILE A 370 10.68 -10.08 18.36
C ILE A 370 11.93 -9.97 19.25
N SER A 371 11.75 -9.49 20.47
CA SER A 371 12.84 -9.35 21.45
C SER A 371 13.46 -10.70 21.85
N LEU A 372 12.64 -11.70 22.15
CA LEU A 372 13.09 -13.04 22.56
C LEU A 372 13.79 -13.80 21.41
N THR A 373 13.23 -13.70 20.21
CA THR A 373 13.83 -14.31 19.00
C THR A 373 15.09 -13.59 18.56
N SER A 374 15.20 -12.28 18.80
CA SER A 374 16.43 -11.50 18.63
C SER A 374 17.51 -11.91 19.63
N TYR A 375 17.15 -12.11 20.90
CA TYR A 375 18.06 -12.68 21.91
C TYR A 375 18.60 -14.05 21.48
N ALA A 376 17.71 -14.97 21.06
CA ALA A 376 18.09 -16.28 20.57
C ALA A 376 18.98 -16.20 19.31
N GLY A 377 18.61 -15.36 18.34
CA GLY A 377 19.39 -15.15 17.12
C GLY A 377 20.81 -14.65 17.40
N ARG A 378 20.97 -13.76 18.40
CA ARG A 378 22.29 -13.25 18.79
C ARG A 378 23.18 -14.34 19.36
N ILE A 379 22.65 -15.17 20.26
CA ILE A 379 23.41 -16.28 20.85
C ILE A 379 23.76 -17.32 19.77
N LEU A 380 22.78 -17.73 18.96
CA LEU A 380 22.96 -18.75 17.93
C LEU A 380 24.00 -18.31 16.88
N SER A 381 23.94 -17.06 16.43
CA SER A 381 24.86 -16.53 15.42
C SER A 381 26.28 -16.31 15.98
N ALA A 382 26.38 -15.79 17.21
CA ALA A 382 27.67 -15.61 17.89
C ALA A 382 28.40 -16.94 18.15
N PHE A 383 27.68 -17.93 18.70
CA PHE A 383 28.22 -19.26 18.93
C PHE A 383 28.47 -20.01 17.62
N GLY A 384 27.49 -19.97 16.70
CA GLY A 384 27.57 -20.64 15.40
C GLY A 384 28.74 -20.16 14.56
N SER A 385 29.05 -18.87 14.60
CA SER A 385 30.21 -18.33 13.90
C SER A 385 31.54 -18.76 14.51
N ASP A 386 31.67 -18.86 15.84
CA ASP A 386 32.86 -19.43 16.49
C ASP A 386 33.06 -20.91 16.14
N VAL A 387 31.98 -21.70 16.14
CA VAL A 387 32.01 -23.11 15.73
C VAL A 387 32.36 -23.24 14.24
N ALA A 388 31.83 -22.38 13.38
CA ALA A 388 32.10 -22.42 11.95
C ALA A 388 33.58 -22.15 11.64
N ILE A 389 34.18 -21.18 12.33
CA ILE A 389 35.61 -20.88 12.22
C ILE A 389 36.44 -22.06 12.76
N ALA A 390 36.10 -22.59 13.93
CA ALA A 390 36.87 -23.65 14.59
C ALA A 390 36.80 -25.01 13.87
N ARG A 391 35.65 -25.36 13.29
CA ARG A 391 35.38 -26.69 12.71
C ARG A 391 35.51 -26.74 11.18
N TYR A 392 35.15 -25.66 10.49
CA TYR A 392 35.10 -25.63 9.02
C TYR A 392 36.08 -24.63 8.39
N GLY A 393 36.82 -23.86 9.19
CA GLY A 393 37.72 -22.82 8.67
C GLY A 393 37.00 -21.68 7.93
N ALA A 394 35.68 -21.54 8.14
CA ALA A 394 34.86 -20.54 7.48
C ALA A 394 35.18 -19.11 7.95
N HIS A 395 34.85 -18.11 7.14
CA HIS A 395 34.99 -16.70 7.52
C HIS A 395 33.74 -16.24 8.27
N ARG A 396 33.91 -15.34 9.25
CA ARG A 396 32.79 -14.80 10.03
C ARG A 396 31.76 -14.03 9.18
N ILE A 397 32.20 -13.51 8.01
CA ILE A 397 31.33 -12.85 7.02
C ILE A 397 30.33 -13.84 6.41
N ASP A 398 30.65 -15.13 6.34
CA ASP A 398 29.81 -16.16 5.70
C ASP A 398 28.47 -16.37 6.42
N THR A 399 28.29 -15.80 7.62
CA THR A 399 27.02 -15.83 8.35
C THR A 399 26.04 -14.72 7.92
N LEU A 400 26.49 -13.66 7.23
CA LEU A 400 25.64 -12.54 6.81
C LEU A 400 24.59 -12.93 5.75
N PRO A 401 24.88 -13.78 4.75
CA PRO A 401 23.88 -14.27 3.81
C PRO A 401 22.75 -15.05 4.50
N ILE A 402 23.06 -15.81 5.57
CA ILE A 402 22.08 -16.58 6.33
C ILE A 402 21.07 -15.62 6.99
N ALA A 403 21.54 -14.57 7.67
CA ALA A 403 20.67 -13.56 8.26
C ALA A 403 19.81 -12.85 7.19
N SER A 404 20.39 -12.58 6.02
CA SER A 404 19.68 -11.96 4.89
C SER A 404 18.57 -12.85 4.34
N ALA A 405 18.83 -14.16 4.21
CA ALA A 405 17.84 -15.14 3.75
C ALA A 405 16.66 -15.28 4.74
N ILE A 406 16.95 -15.31 6.05
CA ILE A 406 15.90 -15.35 7.09
C ILE A 406 15.06 -14.05 7.03
N MET A 407 15.68 -12.89 6.84
CA MET A 407 14.96 -11.62 6.68
C MET A 407 14.08 -11.62 5.42
N ALA A 408 14.58 -12.12 4.29
CA ALA A 408 13.80 -12.24 3.06
C ALA A 408 12.59 -13.18 3.24
N LEU A 409 12.76 -14.29 3.96
CA LEU A 409 11.67 -15.19 4.33
C LEU A 409 10.63 -14.51 5.24
N ALA A 410 11.07 -13.67 6.18
CA ALA A 410 10.16 -12.88 7.02
C ALA A 410 9.28 -11.94 6.19
N GLN A 411 9.88 -11.24 5.21
CA GLN A 411 9.17 -10.35 4.29
C GLN A 411 8.22 -11.13 3.37
N ALA A 412 8.67 -12.27 2.84
CA ALA A 412 7.84 -13.14 1.99
C ALA A 412 6.63 -13.70 2.76
N ALA A 413 6.81 -14.09 4.03
CA ALA A 413 5.69 -14.43 4.90
C ALA A 413 4.73 -13.23 4.99
N GLY A 414 5.25 -12.02 5.24
CA GLY A 414 4.51 -10.75 5.28
C GLY A 414 3.58 -10.49 4.08
N MET A 415 3.95 -10.96 2.89
CA MET A 415 3.17 -10.74 1.66
C MET A 415 1.88 -11.60 1.56
N VAL A 416 1.71 -12.63 2.40
CA VAL A 416 0.68 -13.67 2.21
C VAL A 416 -0.50 -13.55 3.22
N MET A 417 -0.67 -12.43 3.93
CA MET A 417 -1.22 -12.45 5.30
C MET A 417 -2.75 -12.35 5.51
N PRO A 418 -3.30 -13.31 6.31
CA PRO A 418 -4.16 -13.13 7.50
C PRO A 418 -3.37 -13.07 8.84
N LEU A 419 -4.01 -12.74 9.98
CA LEU A 419 -3.37 -12.34 11.26
C LEU A 419 -2.38 -13.35 11.89
N HIS A 420 -2.62 -14.66 11.78
CA HIS A 420 -1.80 -15.67 12.48
C HIS A 420 -0.37 -15.82 11.95
N TRP A 421 -0.13 -15.53 10.67
CA TRP A 421 1.22 -15.58 10.12
C TRP A 421 2.07 -14.38 10.58
N LEU A 422 1.46 -13.32 11.13
CA LEU A 422 2.19 -12.15 11.64
C LEU A 422 3.15 -12.52 12.78
N TYR A 423 2.81 -13.53 13.58
CA TYR A 423 3.71 -14.09 14.60
C TYR A 423 4.94 -14.73 13.98
N THR A 424 4.79 -15.45 12.87
CA THR A 424 5.90 -16.03 12.11
C THR A 424 6.80 -14.93 11.54
N CYS A 425 6.21 -13.88 10.95
CA CYS A 425 6.96 -12.71 10.46
C CYS A 425 7.75 -12.04 11.60
N SER A 426 7.12 -11.86 12.77
CA SER A 426 7.75 -11.28 13.96
C SER A 426 8.93 -12.13 14.45
N ALA A 427 8.76 -13.45 14.54
CA ALA A 427 9.81 -14.35 15.00
C ALA A 427 11.01 -14.42 14.03
N LEU A 428 10.74 -14.51 12.72
CA LEU A 428 11.80 -14.55 11.70
C LEU A 428 12.57 -13.22 11.64
N THR A 429 11.86 -12.08 11.76
CA THR A 429 12.48 -10.76 11.81
C THR A 429 13.41 -10.64 13.01
N GLY A 430 12.93 -11.04 14.21
CA GLY A 430 13.76 -11.03 15.41
C GLY A 430 14.99 -11.91 15.26
N LEU A 431 14.84 -13.15 14.77
CA LEU A 431 15.96 -14.08 14.55
C LEU A 431 17.01 -13.52 13.58
N ALA A 432 16.58 -13.00 12.43
CA ALA A 432 17.47 -12.42 11.41
C ALA A 432 18.19 -11.18 11.94
N TYR A 433 17.43 -10.24 12.50
CA TYR A 433 17.95 -8.98 13.02
C TYR A 433 18.92 -9.20 14.19
N GLY A 434 18.56 -10.08 15.12
CA GLY A 434 19.42 -10.50 16.21
C GLY A 434 20.71 -11.14 15.71
N GLY A 435 20.60 -12.16 14.85
CA GLY A 435 21.75 -12.88 14.32
C GLY A 435 22.75 -11.99 13.58
N PHE A 436 22.25 -10.99 12.84
CA PHE A 436 23.07 -10.00 12.16
C PHE A 436 23.86 -9.12 13.16
N PHE A 437 23.18 -8.48 14.12
CA PHE A 437 23.82 -7.56 15.05
C PHE A 437 24.79 -8.22 16.05
N ALA A 438 24.65 -9.52 16.32
CA ALA A 438 25.63 -10.24 17.12
C ALA A 438 27.00 -10.32 16.44
N VAL A 439 27.01 -10.59 15.14
CA VAL A 439 28.24 -10.86 14.40
C VAL A 439 28.82 -9.58 13.79
N ALA A 440 27.97 -8.63 13.43
CA ALA A 440 28.38 -7.40 12.78
C ALA A 440 29.41 -6.58 13.58
N GLY A 441 29.22 -6.41 14.89
CA GLY A 441 30.20 -5.73 15.74
C GLY A 441 31.53 -6.49 15.87
N ILE A 442 31.46 -7.83 15.87
CA ILE A 442 32.64 -8.69 15.98
C ILE A 442 33.48 -8.62 14.71
N ILE A 443 32.83 -8.66 13.54
CA ILE A 443 33.47 -8.44 12.24
C ILE A 443 34.22 -7.11 12.24
N VAL A 444 33.62 -6.05 12.79
CA VAL A 444 34.27 -4.74 12.83
C VAL A 444 35.56 -4.74 13.66
N ALA A 445 35.52 -5.37 14.83
CA ALA A 445 36.69 -5.49 15.70
C ALA A 445 37.76 -6.42 15.12
N GLU A 446 37.39 -7.43 14.32
CA GLU A 446 38.32 -8.39 13.69
C GLU A 446 38.98 -7.81 12.43
N LEU A 447 38.24 -7.09 11.57
CA LEU A 447 38.74 -6.62 10.27
C LEU A 447 39.47 -5.27 10.33
N TRP A 448 39.00 -4.33 11.17
CA TRP A 448 39.53 -2.95 11.18
C TRP A 448 40.27 -2.56 12.47
N GLY A 449 40.50 -3.54 13.36
CA GLY A 449 41.31 -3.40 14.57
C GLY A 449 40.55 -2.98 15.83
N GLU A 450 41.13 -3.30 16.99
CA GLU A 450 40.49 -3.13 18.32
C GLU A 450 40.53 -1.69 18.86
N ASP A 451 41.58 -0.92 18.53
CA ASP A 451 41.82 0.39 19.14
C ASP A 451 40.80 1.46 18.71
N THR A 452 40.23 1.30 17.51
CA THR A 452 39.25 2.22 16.90
C THR A 452 37.94 1.51 16.57
N CYS A 453 37.66 0.37 17.22
CA CYS A 453 36.50 -0.46 16.91
C CYS A 453 35.17 0.24 17.22
N GLY A 454 35.11 1.07 18.28
CA GLY A 454 33.93 1.82 18.66
C GLY A 454 33.60 2.89 17.63
N GLN A 455 34.61 3.67 17.20
CA GLN A 455 34.43 4.69 16.16
C GLN A 455 33.99 4.08 14.82
N ASN A 456 34.61 2.97 14.39
CA ASN A 456 34.29 2.30 13.13
C ASN A 456 32.90 1.66 13.14
N TRP A 457 32.52 1.00 14.25
CA TRP A 457 31.16 0.47 14.45
C TRP A 457 30.11 1.60 14.40
N GLY A 458 30.42 2.73 15.03
CA GLY A 458 29.59 3.93 14.99
C GLY A 458 29.37 4.49 13.59
N TRP A 459 30.37 4.47 12.72
CA TRP A 459 30.20 4.89 11.33
C TRP A 459 29.36 3.92 10.51
N LEU A 460 29.47 2.61 10.78
CA LEU A 460 28.65 1.61 10.10
C LEU A 460 27.18 1.62 10.57
N SER A 461 26.92 1.99 11.83
CA SER A 461 25.55 2.10 12.35
C SER A 461 24.73 3.19 11.66
N TRP A 462 25.35 4.19 11.03
CA TRP A 462 24.65 5.15 10.17
C TRP A 462 23.90 4.49 9.01
N GLY A 463 24.38 3.36 8.50
CA GLY A 463 23.64 2.59 7.49
C GLY A 463 22.27 2.20 8.01
N SER A 464 22.20 1.65 9.23
CA SER A 464 20.94 1.29 9.90
C SER A 464 20.04 2.50 10.13
N ALA A 465 20.60 3.66 10.50
CA ALA A 465 19.84 4.90 10.71
C ALA A 465 19.18 5.38 9.41
N LEU A 466 19.96 5.44 8.31
CA LEU A 466 19.46 5.88 7.00
C LEU A 466 18.43 4.91 6.42
N GLY A 467 18.71 3.60 6.51
CA GLY A 467 17.77 2.57 6.11
C GLY A 467 16.47 2.63 6.91
N GLY A 468 16.57 2.73 8.23
CA GLY A 468 15.42 2.86 9.14
C GLY A 468 14.58 4.10 8.85
N MET A 469 15.21 5.25 8.59
CA MET A 469 14.51 6.48 8.18
C MET A 469 13.76 6.30 6.86
N LEU A 470 14.42 5.75 5.84
CA LEU A 470 13.83 5.54 4.52
C LEU A 470 12.61 4.61 4.61
N PHE A 471 12.76 3.44 5.23
CA PHE A 471 11.71 2.42 5.25
C PHE A 471 10.57 2.75 6.22
N ASN A 472 10.84 3.32 7.42
CA ASN A 472 9.77 3.74 8.34
C ASN A 472 8.91 4.86 7.76
N LEU A 473 9.52 5.81 7.04
CA LEU A 473 8.79 6.94 6.47
C LEU A 473 7.96 6.49 5.25
N LEU A 474 8.51 5.61 4.41
CA LEU A 474 7.75 4.94 3.36
C LEU A 474 6.55 4.17 3.92
N PHE A 475 6.74 3.40 5.00
CA PHE A 475 5.66 2.68 5.68
C PHE A 475 4.56 3.65 6.18
N GLY A 476 4.95 4.74 6.84
CA GLY A 476 4.01 5.75 7.34
C GLY A 476 3.16 6.39 6.22
N VAL A 477 3.79 6.77 5.11
CA VAL A 477 3.09 7.35 3.94
C VAL A 477 2.10 6.37 3.34
N VAL A 478 2.48 5.09 3.18
CA VAL A 478 1.59 4.06 2.65
C VAL A 478 0.40 3.83 3.59
N MET A 479 0.64 3.72 4.90
CA MET A 479 -0.41 3.54 5.89
C MET A 479 -1.40 4.71 5.93
N ASP A 480 -0.91 5.95 5.86
CA ASP A 480 -1.77 7.13 5.86
C ASP A 480 -2.55 7.28 4.55
N SER A 481 -2.01 6.81 3.42
CA SER A 481 -2.75 6.77 2.15
C SER A 481 -3.92 5.77 2.14
N ALA A 482 -3.87 4.75 3.01
CA ALA A 482 -4.89 3.71 3.13
C ALA A 482 -5.99 4.04 4.15
N ARG A 483 -5.81 5.07 5.00
CA ARG A 483 -6.85 5.50 5.94
C ARG A 483 -7.93 6.30 5.17
N PRO A 484 -9.23 5.95 5.28
CA PRO A 484 -10.27 6.85 4.79
C PRO A 484 -10.10 8.20 5.49
N CYS A 485 -10.03 9.27 4.71
CA CYS A 485 -9.87 10.63 5.21
C CYS A 485 -11.04 10.95 6.16
N ILE A 486 -10.81 10.79 7.47
CA ILE A 486 -11.67 11.41 8.48
C ILE A 486 -11.34 12.89 8.37
N THR A 487 -12.21 13.62 7.67
CA THR A 487 -12.20 15.07 7.64
C THR A 487 -12.37 15.60 9.06
N THR A 488 -11.26 15.80 9.77
CA THR A 488 -11.21 16.69 10.91
C THR A 488 -11.38 18.11 10.39
N ARG A 489 -12.64 18.52 10.46
CA ARG A 489 -13.14 19.88 10.42
C ARG A 489 -12.15 20.84 11.12
N SER A 490 -11.76 21.90 10.40
CA SER A 490 -11.25 23.18 10.91
C SER A 490 -9.80 23.25 11.43
N ARG A 491 -8.90 23.82 10.61
CA ARG A 491 -8.23 25.13 10.83
C ARG A 491 -7.04 25.33 9.87
N ARG A 492 -7.29 25.95 8.72
CA ARG A 492 -6.33 26.85 8.06
C ARG A 492 -6.99 28.21 7.91
N HIS A 493 -6.19 29.27 8.08
CA HIS A 493 -6.51 30.70 8.24
C HIS A 493 -6.89 31.08 9.68
N SER A 494 -6.25 32.04 10.37
CA SER A 494 -5.52 33.23 9.94
C SER A 494 -4.49 33.69 10.99
N LEU A 495 -3.31 34.12 10.52
CA LEU A 495 -2.50 35.13 11.19
C LEU A 495 -3.25 36.48 11.15
N CYS A 496 -3.00 37.33 12.16
CA CYS A 496 -3.46 38.71 12.38
C CYS A 496 -4.74 38.98 13.20
N SER A 497 -4.54 39.92 14.13
CA SER A 497 -5.43 40.81 14.91
C SER A 497 -6.21 40.29 16.13
N SER A 498 -5.56 40.44 17.29
CA SER A 498 -5.92 41.25 18.48
C SER A 498 -7.38 41.41 18.99
N PHE A 499 -7.51 41.37 20.33
CA PHE A 499 -8.59 41.89 21.22
C PHE A 499 -9.95 41.14 21.17
N THR A 500 -10.66 40.76 22.25
CA THR A 500 -10.61 40.96 23.71
C THR A 500 -11.61 39.97 24.36
N MET A 501 -11.33 39.48 25.57
CA MET A 501 -12.26 38.84 26.53
C MET A 501 -13.23 39.90 27.15
N PRO A 502 -14.26 39.63 28.00
CA PRO A 502 -14.46 38.43 28.85
C PRO A 502 -15.92 37.93 29.15
N SER A 503 -15.99 36.71 29.73
CA SER A 503 -16.77 36.22 30.90
C SER A 503 -18.31 36.35 31.06
N SER A 504 -18.92 35.22 31.46
CA SER A 504 -19.98 34.97 32.48
C SER A 504 -21.00 33.93 31.96
N GLN A 505 -21.56 32.96 32.69
CA GLN A 505 -21.62 32.63 34.11
C GLN A 505 -22.11 31.15 34.23
N ARG A 506 -21.73 30.48 35.33
CA ARG A 506 -22.11 29.12 35.74
C ARG A 506 -23.54 29.03 36.29
N SER A 507 -23.98 27.78 36.51
CA SER A 507 -24.94 27.26 37.53
C SER A 507 -26.39 27.12 37.02
N LEU A 508 -27.21 26.10 37.32
CA LEU A 508 -27.27 24.93 38.23
C LEU A 508 -28.03 23.82 37.44
N GLY A 509 -28.01 22.50 37.69
CA GLY A 509 -27.82 21.72 38.90
C GLY A 509 -29.15 21.05 39.33
N ARG A 510 -29.14 19.70 39.42
CA ARG A 510 -30.02 18.79 40.23
C ARG A 510 -31.44 18.47 39.67
N VAL A 511 -32.13 17.34 39.89
CA VAL A 511 -32.03 16.06 40.66
C VAL A 511 -33.35 15.29 40.32
N SER A 512 -33.33 14.07 39.75
CA SER A 512 -33.48 12.72 40.35
C SER A 512 -34.92 12.19 40.64
N ILE A 513 -35.10 10.87 40.38
CA ILE A 513 -35.86 9.83 41.16
C ILE A 513 -37.15 9.17 40.56
N SER A 514 -37.06 7.82 40.54
CA SER A 514 -37.99 6.68 40.75
C SER A 514 -39.19 6.28 39.84
N THR A 515 -39.09 5.02 39.40
CA THR A 515 -40.03 3.86 39.40
C THR A 515 -41.51 4.04 39.79
N ALA A 516 -42.43 3.44 39.02
CA ALA A 516 -43.53 2.56 39.47
C ALA A 516 -44.35 1.98 38.28
N ASP A 517 -45.04 0.85 38.55
CA ASP A 517 -45.69 -0.12 37.66
C ASP A 517 -47.10 0.22 37.11
N SER A 518 -47.44 -0.52 36.04
CA SER A 518 -48.73 -1.19 35.71
C SER A 518 -50.02 -0.43 35.28
N HIS A 519 -50.56 -0.96 34.16
CA HIS A 519 -51.95 -1.05 33.67
C HIS A 519 -52.80 0.21 33.39
N GLU A 520 -53.08 0.46 32.10
CA GLU A 520 -54.42 0.50 31.47
C GLU A 520 -54.30 0.90 29.97
N ALA A 521 -55.07 0.23 29.09
CA ALA A 521 -55.49 0.76 27.78
C ALA A 521 -56.96 1.23 27.94
N PRO A 522 -57.57 2.10 27.10
CA PRO A 522 -57.25 2.47 25.70
C PRO A 522 -57.39 3.98 25.35
N ASP A 523 -56.97 4.42 24.15
CA ASP A 523 -57.85 5.13 23.18
C ASP A 523 -57.15 5.55 21.87
N LEU A 524 -57.94 5.62 20.79
CA LEU A 524 -57.55 5.76 19.38
C LEU A 524 -57.69 7.21 18.86
N LYS A 525 -56.71 7.63 18.01
CA LYS A 525 -56.69 8.68 16.94
C LYS A 525 -56.37 10.16 17.31
N PRO A 526 -55.94 11.01 16.34
CA PRO A 526 -55.24 10.77 15.06
C PRO A 526 -53.96 11.61 14.85
N LEU A 527 -53.12 11.23 13.88
CA LEU A 527 -51.96 12.01 13.38
C LEU A 527 -52.39 13.29 12.63
N PRO A 528 -51.65 14.41 12.74
CA PRO A 528 -51.93 15.62 11.98
C PRO A 528 -51.37 15.56 10.54
N LYS A 529 -52.21 16.00 9.59
CA LYS A 529 -51.92 16.27 8.18
C LYS A 529 -51.21 17.61 8.03
N ALA A 530 -50.14 17.67 7.23
CA ALA A 530 -49.85 18.80 6.34
C ALA A 530 -48.77 18.41 5.31
N TYR A 531 -49.21 17.99 4.13
CA TYR A 531 -48.47 18.09 2.88
C TYR A 531 -49.44 18.68 1.86
N ALA A 532 -49.08 19.82 1.26
CA ALA A 532 -49.64 20.30 0.01
C ALA A 532 -48.54 21.06 -0.77
N PRO A 533 -48.42 20.85 -2.09
CA PRO A 533 -47.33 21.35 -2.92
C PRO A 533 -47.61 22.77 -3.44
N LEU A 534 -46.55 23.53 -3.72
CA LEU A 534 -46.65 24.80 -4.45
C LEU A 534 -46.77 24.55 -5.96
N VAL A 535 -47.74 25.23 -6.55
CA VAL A 535 -48.33 25.11 -7.89
C VAL A 535 -47.60 25.99 -8.91
N CYS A 536 -47.59 25.60 -10.18
CA CYS A 536 -47.22 26.41 -11.35
C CYS A 536 -48.36 27.37 -11.76
N ASP A 537 -48.02 28.62 -12.09
CA ASP A 537 -48.94 29.75 -12.38
C ASP A 537 -49.59 29.78 -13.78
N ASP A 538 -49.84 28.64 -14.45
CA ASP A 538 -50.63 28.65 -15.70
C ASP A 538 -51.46 27.36 -15.91
N PRO A 539 -52.78 27.38 -15.60
CA PRO A 539 -53.65 26.20 -15.66
C PRO A 539 -54.05 25.77 -17.09
N ALA A 540 -53.61 26.48 -18.14
CA ALA A 540 -53.97 26.13 -19.53
C ALA A 540 -52.87 25.35 -20.29
N LYS A 541 -51.67 25.18 -19.73
CA LYS A 541 -50.54 24.43 -20.36
C LYS A 541 -50.15 23.13 -19.64
N ALA A 542 -50.82 22.79 -18.54
CA ALA A 542 -50.64 21.50 -17.89
C ALA A 542 -51.38 20.42 -18.69
N ILE A 543 -50.67 19.75 -19.60
CA ILE A 543 -51.10 18.44 -20.13
C ILE A 543 -51.37 17.56 -18.90
N PRO A 544 -52.56 16.93 -18.77
CA PRO A 544 -52.92 16.22 -17.55
C PRO A 544 -51.97 15.05 -17.32
N PHE A 545 -51.22 15.12 -16.21
CA PHE A 545 -50.51 13.99 -15.65
C PHE A 545 -51.59 13.02 -15.15
N ASP A 546 -51.69 11.86 -15.80
CA ASP A 546 -52.66 10.84 -15.43
C ASP A 546 -52.32 10.27 -14.05
N MET A 547 -53.21 10.50 -13.08
CA MET A 547 -53.17 9.95 -11.71
C MET A 547 -53.43 8.43 -11.68
N SER A 548 -53.56 7.77 -12.83
CA SER A 548 -53.66 6.30 -12.98
C SER A 548 -52.43 5.51 -12.53
N ILE A 549 -51.38 6.16 -12.00
CA ILE A 549 -50.27 5.47 -11.29
C ILE A 549 -50.79 4.63 -10.08
N LEU A 550 -52.02 4.86 -9.61
CA LEU A 550 -52.72 3.98 -8.65
C LEU A 550 -53.26 2.67 -9.26
N THR A 551 -53.06 2.43 -10.56
CA THR A 551 -53.60 1.28 -11.28
C THR A 551 -52.56 0.68 -12.23
N ILE A 552 -51.30 0.51 -11.81
CA ILE A 552 -50.53 -0.60 -12.37
C ILE A 552 -51.21 -1.86 -11.84
N SER A 553 -52.06 -2.41 -12.71
CA SER A 553 -52.99 -3.51 -12.47
C SER A 553 -52.37 -4.65 -11.68
N HIS A 554 -53.20 -5.32 -10.87
CA HIS A 554 -53.07 -6.71 -10.46
C HIS A 554 -52.27 -7.56 -11.47
N ARG A 555 -50.93 -7.60 -11.34
CA ARG A 555 -50.15 -8.68 -11.91
C ARG A 555 -50.33 -9.85 -10.97
N LYS A 556 -51.04 -10.88 -11.44
CA LYS A 556 -51.28 -12.14 -10.71
C LYS A 556 -49.97 -12.85 -10.28
N ASN A 557 -48.80 -12.42 -10.78
CA ASN A 557 -47.49 -12.86 -10.31
C ASN A 557 -46.77 -11.71 -9.57
N ILE A 558 -46.69 -11.83 -8.25
CA ILE A 558 -46.00 -10.90 -7.32
C ILE A 558 -44.45 -10.94 -7.53
N HIS A 559 -43.95 -11.80 -8.42
CA HIS A 559 -42.54 -12.18 -8.53
C HIS A 559 -41.77 -11.61 -9.75
N THR A 560 -42.42 -10.87 -10.66
CA THR A 560 -41.77 -10.42 -11.92
C THR A 560 -41.68 -8.89 -11.99
N ILE A 561 -40.45 -8.37 -11.93
CA ILE A 561 -40.10 -6.95 -12.03
C ILE A 561 -40.01 -6.52 -13.49
N LYS A 562 -40.43 -5.29 -13.80
CA LYS A 562 -40.19 -4.59 -15.07
C LYS A 562 -39.13 -3.48 -14.89
N ALA A 563 -38.05 -3.53 -15.66
CA ALA A 563 -36.97 -2.54 -15.61
C ALA A 563 -37.02 -1.55 -16.80
N ILE A 564 -36.80 -0.26 -16.54
CA ILE A 564 -36.50 0.72 -17.59
C ILE A 564 -35.00 0.93 -17.62
N ILE A 565 -34.33 0.51 -18.70
CA ILE A 565 -32.89 0.68 -18.91
C ILE A 565 -32.68 1.96 -19.71
N VAL A 566 -32.03 2.96 -19.11
CA VAL A 566 -31.71 4.23 -19.78
C VAL A 566 -30.29 4.13 -20.34
N GLY A 567 -30.17 4.02 -21.66
CA GLY A 567 -28.91 3.84 -22.38
C GLY A 567 -28.79 2.46 -23.04
N GLY A 568 -28.60 2.45 -24.36
CA GLY A 568 -28.38 1.29 -25.23
C GLY A 568 -26.91 1.04 -25.57
N GLY A 569 -26.00 1.39 -24.65
CA GLY A 569 -24.57 1.06 -24.75
C GLY A 569 -24.27 -0.40 -24.38
N ILE A 570 -23.00 -0.75 -24.26
CA ILE A 570 -22.56 -2.11 -23.86
C ILE A 570 -23.18 -2.51 -22.52
N ALA A 571 -23.16 -1.61 -21.52
CA ALA A 571 -23.74 -1.88 -20.20
C ALA A 571 -25.24 -2.20 -20.27
N GLY A 572 -26.02 -1.35 -20.94
CA GLY A 572 -27.47 -1.51 -21.05
C GLY A 572 -27.89 -2.71 -21.88
N LEU A 573 -27.27 -2.95 -23.04
CA LEU A 573 -27.58 -4.11 -23.88
C LEU A 573 -27.17 -5.44 -23.21
N SER A 574 -26.01 -5.47 -22.54
CA SER A 574 -25.59 -6.67 -21.80
C SER A 574 -26.55 -6.97 -20.65
N LEU A 575 -26.97 -5.94 -19.91
CA LEU A 575 -27.96 -6.06 -18.84
C LEU A 575 -29.29 -6.59 -19.37
N ALA A 576 -29.78 -6.06 -20.50
CA ALA A 576 -31.02 -6.47 -21.13
C ALA A 576 -31.02 -7.97 -21.48
N ILE A 577 -29.92 -8.47 -22.07
CA ILE A 577 -29.80 -9.91 -22.38
C ILE A 577 -29.80 -10.76 -21.10
N MET A 578 -29.11 -10.31 -20.04
CA MET A 578 -29.12 -11.02 -18.76
C MET A 578 -30.50 -11.01 -18.09
N MET A 579 -31.24 -9.90 -18.20
CA MET A 579 -32.63 -9.78 -17.72
C MET A 579 -33.58 -10.68 -18.51
N GLU A 580 -33.44 -10.73 -19.84
CA GLU A 580 -34.18 -11.66 -20.71
C GLU A 580 -33.97 -13.12 -20.25
N LEU A 581 -32.72 -13.53 -20.03
CA LEU A 581 -32.38 -14.87 -19.53
C LEU A 581 -32.94 -15.15 -18.13
N ALA A 582 -33.14 -14.12 -17.32
CA ALA A 582 -33.75 -14.20 -16.00
C ALA A 582 -35.28 -14.17 -16.02
N GLY A 583 -35.90 -13.94 -17.19
CA GLY A 583 -37.35 -13.71 -17.30
C GLY A 583 -37.84 -12.39 -16.69
N ILE A 584 -36.96 -11.38 -16.60
CA ILE A 584 -37.27 -10.04 -16.11
C ILE A 584 -37.65 -9.17 -17.31
N GLU A 585 -38.82 -8.53 -17.27
CA GLU A 585 -39.26 -7.63 -18.34
C GLU A 585 -38.40 -6.35 -18.36
N TYR A 586 -38.10 -5.83 -19.55
CA TYR A 586 -37.34 -4.59 -19.67
C TYR A 586 -37.73 -3.76 -20.90
N GLU A 587 -37.45 -2.46 -20.83
CA GLU A 587 -37.52 -1.50 -21.94
C GLU A 587 -36.22 -0.71 -21.98
N ILE A 588 -35.58 -0.60 -23.13
CA ILE A 588 -34.35 0.18 -23.34
C ILE A 588 -34.69 1.50 -24.00
N LEU A 589 -34.28 2.61 -23.38
CA LEU A 589 -34.42 3.96 -23.93
C LEU A 589 -33.04 4.47 -24.35
N GLU A 590 -32.80 4.56 -25.65
CA GLU A 590 -31.53 5.04 -26.23
C GLU A 590 -31.71 6.40 -26.88
N ARG A 591 -30.87 7.37 -26.49
CA ARG A 591 -30.91 8.75 -26.99
C ARG A 591 -30.53 8.88 -28.47
N CYS A 592 -29.63 8.05 -28.97
CA CYS A 592 -29.14 8.10 -30.34
C CYS A 592 -30.17 7.50 -31.31
N PRO A 593 -30.62 8.25 -32.34
CA PRO A 593 -31.60 7.76 -33.31
C PRO A 593 -31.01 6.69 -34.24
N ALA A 594 -29.71 6.75 -34.50
CA ALA A 594 -28.98 5.83 -35.36
C ALA A 594 -27.67 5.38 -34.69
N GLU A 595 -27.12 4.27 -35.18
CA GLU A 595 -25.83 3.76 -34.74
C GLU A 595 -24.71 4.71 -35.21
N GLN A 596 -23.81 5.08 -34.31
CA GLN A 596 -22.66 5.92 -34.64
C GLN A 596 -21.42 5.06 -34.80
N GLU A 597 -20.81 5.09 -35.98
CA GLU A 597 -19.53 4.41 -36.24
C GLU A 597 -18.34 5.19 -35.66
N LYS A 598 -18.21 5.25 -34.33
CA LYS A 598 -16.99 5.78 -33.69
C LYS A 598 -15.89 4.72 -33.67
N GLY A 599 -14.70 5.05 -34.17
CA GLY A 599 -13.58 4.13 -34.27
C GLY A 599 -12.88 3.91 -32.94
N SER A 600 -13.21 2.82 -32.25
CA SER A 600 -12.46 2.36 -31.07
C SER A 600 -12.48 0.84 -30.95
N ALA A 601 -11.51 0.32 -30.19
CA ALA A 601 -11.41 -1.10 -29.87
C ALA A 601 -11.57 -1.33 -28.36
N LEU A 602 -11.91 -2.56 -28.02
CA LEU A 602 -11.99 -3.04 -26.65
C LEU A 602 -11.32 -4.41 -26.52
N ALA A 603 -10.93 -4.74 -25.30
CA ALA A 603 -10.42 -6.05 -24.94
C ALA A 603 -11.31 -6.67 -23.85
N LEU A 604 -11.73 -7.92 -24.05
CA LEU A 604 -12.47 -8.69 -23.06
C LEU A 604 -11.61 -9.84 -22.56
N GLY A 605 -11.59 -10.04 -21.24
CA GLY A 605 -10.78 -11.06 -20.59
C GLY A 605 -11.58 -12.19 -19.94
N PRO A 606 -10.89 -13.13 -19.29
CA PRO A 606 -11.50 -14.26 -18.58
C PRO A 606 -12.65 -13.93 -17.63
N PRO A 607 -12.65 -12.80 -16.87
CA PRO A 607 -13.75 -12.43 -15.96
C PRO A 607 -15.14 -12.44 -16.60
N VAL A 608 -15.22 -12.09 -17.88
CA VAL A 608 -16.50 -11.93 -18.61
C VAL A 608 -16.67 -12.92 -19.75
N LEU A 609 -15.60 -13.54 -20.26
CA LEU A 609 -15.73 -14.53 -21.35
C LEU A 609 -16.45 -15.80 -20.91
N ARG A 610 -16.27 -16.23 -19.65
CA ARG A 610 -17.05 -17.33 -19.07
C ARG A 610 -18.55 -16.99 -18.98
N LEU A 611 -18.87 -15.75 -18.64
CA LEU A 611 -20.24 -15.25 -18.63
C LEU A 611 -20.83 -15.21 -20.04
N LEU A 612 -20.06 -14.73 -21.03
CA LEU A 612 -20.50 -14.69 -22.43
C LEU A 612 -20.72 -16.09 -23.02
N GLU A 613 -19.95 -17.09 -22.60
CA GLU A 613 -20.22 -18.50 -22.96
C GLU A 613 -21.53 -18.99 -22.35
N GLN A 614 -21.77 -18.69 -21.07
CA GLN A 614 -23.03 -19.04 -20.40
C GLN A 614 -24.24 -18.36 -21.08
N MET A 615 -24.05 -17.16 -21.64
CA MET A 615 -25.06 -16.44 -22.41
C MET A 615 -25.18 -16.91 -23.87
N GLY A 616 -24.33 -17.84 -24.32
CA GLY A 616 -24.31 -18.35 -25.71
C GLY A 616 -23.74 -17.37 -26.74
N LEU A 617 -22.98 -16.37 -26.32
CA LEU A 617 -22.42 -15.30 -27.17
C LEU A 617 -20.94 -15.50 -27.52
N LEU A 618 -20.22 -16.37 -26.80
CA LEU A 618 -18.77 -16.52 -26.95
C LEU A 618 -18.34 -16.81 -28.39
N GLU A 619 -19.01 -17.72 -29.11
CA GLU A 619 -18.63 -18.09 -30.47
C GLU A 619 -18.74 -16.91 -31.45
N GLN A 620 -19.77 -16.07 -31.30
CA GLN A 620 -19.93 -14.89 -32.14
C GLN A 620 -18.84 -13.85 -31.85
N VAL A 621 -18.49 -13.70 -30.57
CA VAL A 621 -17.42 -12.81 -30.12
C VAL A 621 -16.04 -13.29 -30.61
N GLU A 622 -15.77 -14.60 -30.57
CA GLU A 622 -14.53 -15.18 -31.10
C GLU A 622 -14.37 -14.97 -32.61
N ARG A 623 -15.46 -15.03 -33.39
CA ARG A 623 -15.43 -14.80 -34.85
C ARG A 623 -15.05 -13.36 -35.22
N VAL A 624 -15.37 -12.38 -34.39
CA VAL A 624 -15.10 -10.96 -34.65
C VAL A 624 -13.92 -10.42 -33.84
N SER A 625 -13.10 -11.30 -33.26
CA SER A 625 -11.97 -10.90 -32.42
C SER A 625 -10.66 -11.60 -32.78
N LYS A 626 -9.56 -11.06 -32.24
CA LYS A 626 -8.24 -11.71 -32.24
C LYS A 626 -7.84 -12.03 -30.80
N SER A 627 -7.17 -13.17 -30.61
CA SER A 627 -6.60 -13.53 -29.30
C SER A 627 -5.35 -12.69 -29.03
N LEU A 628 -5.29 -12.04 -27.88
CA LEU A 628 -4.13 -11.27 -27.45
C LEU A 628 -2.97 -12.21 -27.07
N SER A 629 -1.79 -11.99 -27.66
CA SER A 629 -0.57 -12.77 -27.39
C SER A 629 0.24 -12.22 -26.22
N GLY A 630 0.11 -10.93 -25.93
CA GLY A 630 0.90 -10.20 -24.95
C GLY A 630 0.82 -8.70 -25.20
N ILE A 631 1.28 -7.93 -24.22
CA ILE A 631 1.39 -6.47 -24.34
C ILE A 631 2.87 -6.11 -24.35
N THR A 632 3.38 -5.65 -25.49
CA THR A 632 4.80 -5.30 -25.65
C THR A 632 4.98 -3.80 -25.49
N ILE A 633 5.87 -3.41 -24.59
CA ILE A 633 6.20 -2.02 -24.31
C ILE A 633 7.51 -1.66 -25.01
N VAL A 634 7.50 -0.61 -25.81
CA VAL A 634 8.66 -0.12 -26.57
C VAL A 634 8.85 1.38 -26.36
N ASP A 635 10.07 1.87 -26.62
CA ASP A 635 10.31 3.30 -26.77
C ASP A 635 10.05 3.78 -28.22
N ALA A 636 10.13 5.10 -28.44
CA ALA A 636 9.96 5.72 -29.76
C ALA A 636 10.95 5.20 -30.82
N GLN A 637 12.11 4.66 -30.40
CA GLN A 637 13.08 4.03 -31.29
C GLN A 637 12.81 2.52 -31.49
N SER A 638 11.63 2.04 -31.07
CA SER A 638 11.23 0.63 -31.11
C SER A 638 12.11 -0.33 -30.31
N ARG A 639 12.88 0.17 -29.33
CA ARG A 639 13.60 -0.71 -28.39
C ARG A 639 12.62 -1.24 -27.36
N LYS A 640 12.64 -2.57 -27.18
CA LYS A 640 11.79 -3.27 -26.19
C LYS A 640 12.20 -2.88 -24.77
N LEU A 641 11.25 -2.34 -24.01
CA LEU A 641 11.41 -2.02 -22.58
C LEU A 641 10.86 -3.13 -21.67
N GLY A 642 9.84 -3.85 -22.13
CA GLY A 642 9.21 -4.95 -21.39
C GLY A 642 8.12 -5.65 -22.20
N ARG A 643 7.64 -6.79 -21.73
CA ARG A 643 6.47 -7.48 -22.28
C ARG A 643 5.63 -8.12 -21.17
N PHE A 644 4.34 -7.83 -21.15
CA PHE A 644 3.38 -8.52 -20.30
C PHE A 644 3.06 -9.89 -20.91
N GLU A 645 3.44 -10.93 -20.19
CA GLU A 645 3.17 -12.34 -20.48
C GLU A 645 2.18 -12.89 -19.42
N GLY A 646 1.61 -14.10 -19.62
CA GLY A 646 0.64 -14.67 -18.68
C GLY A 646 -0.84 -14.30 -18.92
N LEU A 647 -1.18 -13.85 -20.12
CA LEU A 647 -2.56 -13.72 -20.62
C LEU A 647 -3.07 -15.04 -21.24
N GLU A 648 -2.46 -16.15 -20.84
CA GLU A 648 -2.56 -17.43 -21.51
C GLU A 648 -3.86 -18.15 -21.19
N ARG A 649 -4.46 -18.74 -22.23
CA ARG A 649 -5.70 -19.53 -22.14
C ARG A 649 -5.59 -20.67 -21.13
N GLU A 650 -4.42 -21.29 -21.01
CA GLU A 650 -4.20 -22.43 -20.10
C GLU A 650 -4.41 -22.07 -18.63
N ARG A 651 -4.04 -20.83 -18.25
CA ARG A 651 -4.14 -20.38 -16.85
C ARG A 651 -5.57 -20.11 -16.41
N TYR A 652 -6.35 -19.44 -17.26
CA TYR A 652 -7.69 -18.94 -16.92
C TYR A 652 -8.85 -19.61 -17.69
N GLY A 653 -8.55 -20.56 -18.57
CA GLY A 653 -9.50 -21.25 -19.45
C GLY A 653 -9.88 -20.46 -20.72
N TYR A 654 -9.69 -19.15 -20.73
CA TYR A 654 -10.04 -18.24 -21.82
C TYR A 654 -8.87 -17.32 -22.19
N PRO A 655 -8.66 -17.00 -23.47
CA PRO A 655 -7.71 -15.96 -23.87
C PRO A 655 -8.29 -14.55 -23.62
N TYR A 656 -7.46 -13.51 -23.67
CA TYR A 656 -7.98 -12.16 -23.89
C TYR A 656 -8.34 -11.96 -25.36
N LEU A 657 -9.51 -11.42 -25.64
CA LEU A 657 -10.02 -11.18 -26.99
C LEU A 657 -10.10 -9.68 -27.28
N VAL A 658 -9.52 -9.26 -28.41
CA VAL A 658 -9.51 -7.87 -28.87
C VAL A 658 -10.39 -7.73 -30.11
N MET A 659 -11.28 -6.74 -30.12
CA MET A 659 -12.22 -6.48 -31.21
C MET A 659 -12.60 -5.00 -31.27
N THR A 660 -13.30 -4.60 -32.34
CA THR A 660 -13.87 -3.26 -32.39
C THR A 660 -15.06 -3.14 -31.44
N ARG A 661 -15.23 -1.96 -30.82
CA ARG A 661 -16.36 -1.70 -29.93
C ARG A 661 -17.70 -1.88 -30.66
N GLN A 662 -17.73 -1.52 -31.94
CA GLN A 662 -18.90 -1.66 -32.82
C GLN A 662 -19.26 -3.13 -33.05
N ALA A 663 -18.29 -3.99 -33.33
CA ALA A 663 -18.55 -5.41 -33.56
C ALA A 663 -19.17 -6.07 -32.32
N PHE A 664 -18.65 -5.76 -31.13
CA PHE A 664 -19.22 -6.28 -29.89
C PHE A 664 -20.61 -5.70 -29.60
N HIS A 665 -20.79 -4.39 -29.76
CA HIS A 665 -22.09 -3.74 -29.59
C HIS A 665 -23.14 -4.32 -30.53
N LYS A 666 -22.79 -4.57 -31.80
CA LYS A 666 -23.66 -5.19 -32.79
C LYS A 666 -24.11 -6.59 -32.39
N ILE A 667 -23.22 -7.44 -31.86
CA ILE A 667 -23.57 -8.78 -31.34
C ILE A 667 -24.63 -8.67 -30.23
N LEU A 668 -24.45 -7.73 -29.30
CA LEU A 668 -25.41 -7.51 -28.22
C LEU A 668 -26.74 -6.97 -28.76
N LEU A 669 -26.68 -6.00 -29.69
CA LEU A 669 -27.83 -5.36 -30.28
C LEU A 669 -28.69 -6.36 -31.08
N ASP A 670 -28.07 -7.21 -31.89
CA ASP A 670 -28.74 -8.23 -32.70
C ASP A 670 -29.42 -9.30 -31.83
N ARG A 671 -28.99 -9.46 -30.56
CA ARG A 671 -29.61 -10.39 -29.60
C ARG A 671 -30.83 -9.82 -28.88
N VAL A 672 -30.95 -8.50 -28.77
CA VAL A 672 -32.06 -7.81 -28.08
C VAL A 672 -33.27 -7.68 -29.01
N PRO A 673 -34.49 -8.05 -28.58
CA PRO A 673 -35.71 -7.86 -29.36
C PRO A 673 -35.94 -6.38 -29.71
N LYS A 674 -36.18 -6.08 -30.98
CA LYS A 674 -36.43 -4.70 -31.45
C LYS A 674 -37.63 -4.03 -30.77
N ALA A 675 -38.61 -4.80 -30.30
CA ALA A 675 -39.78 -4.30 -29.59
C ALA A 675 -39.43 -3.63 -28.24
N ASN A 676 -38.34 -4.06 -27.60
CA ASN A 676 -37.92 -3.57 -26.30
C ASN A 676 -36.85 -2.46 -26.40
N LEU A 677 -36.46 -2.05 -27.62
CA LEU A 677 -35.43 -1.03 -27.85
C LEU A 677 -36.02 0.20 -28.53
N HIS A 678 -36.13 1.29 -27.78
CA HIS A 678 -36.68 2.56 -28.24
C HIS A 678 -35.55 3.57 -28.47
N ARG A 679 -35.26 3.88 -29.74
CA ARG A 679 -34.23 4.84 -30.15
C ARG A 679 -34.77 6.27 -30.22
N GLY A 680 -33.87 7.26 -30.18
CA GLY A 680 -34.22 8.67 -30.16
C GLY A 680 -34.92 9.11 -28.86
N LYS A 681 -34.88 8.30 -27.81
CA LYS A 681 -35.56 8.54 -26.53
C LYS A 681 -34.59 9.17 -25.53
N VAL A 682 -34.61 10.49 -25.44
CA VAL A 682 -33.86 11.23 -24.41
C VAL A 682 -34.71 11.36 -23.16
N VAL A 683 -34.31 10.71 -22.07
CA VAL A 683 -35.02 10.82 -20.78
C VAL A 683 -34.77 12.20 -20.19
N VAL A 684 -35.83 12.98 -20.03
CA VAL A 684 -35.76 14.36 -19.51
C VAL A 684 -36.18 14.43 -18.04
N GLU A 685 -37.05 13.54 -17.59
CA GLU A 685 -37.61 13.54 -16.24
C GLU A 685 -37.84 12.10 -15.76
N THR A 686 -37.52 11.86 -14.48
CA THR A 686 -37.69 10.56 -13.80
C THR A 686 -38.50 10.74 -12.53
N LEU A 687 -39.64 10.06 -12.42
CA LEU A 687 -40.47 10.06 -11.22
C LEU A 687 -40.49 8.67 -10.61
N GLN A 688 -40.53 8.61 -9.28
CA GLN A 688 -40.57 7.36 -8.53
C GLN A 688 -41.51 7.46 -7.33
N ASN A 689 -42.15 6.35 -6.98
CA ASN A 689 -42.96 6.20 -5.78
C ASN A 689 -42.78 4.78 -5.19
N PRO A 690 -43.43 4.45 -4.05
CA PRO A 690 -43.31 3.11 -3.47
C PRO A 690 -43.77 1.96 -4.39
N ASN A 691 -44.60 2.22 -5.40
CA ASN A 691 -45.20 1.19 -6.25
C ASN A 691 -44.50 1.04 -7.61
N GLY A 692 -43.68 2.00 -8.04
CA GLY A 692 -43.00 1.95 -9.33
C GLY A 692 -42.31 3.24 -9.72
N VAL A 693 -41.95 3.33 -10.99
CA VAL A 693 -41.18 4.41 -11.61
C VAL A 693 -41.77 4.80 -12.97
N SER A 694 -41.49 6.02 -13.41
CA SER A 694 -41.77 6.46 -14.78
C SER A 694 -40.65 7.34 -15.33
N CYS A 695 -40.38 7.20 -16.62
CA CYS A 695 -39.45 8.01 -17.39
C CYS A 695 -40.21 8.77 -18.47
N LYS A 696 -40.12 10.10 -18.46
CA LYS A 696 -40.64 10.95 -19.53
C LYS A 696 -39.51 11.33 -20.47
N CYS A 697 -39.77 11.16 -21.77
CA CYS A 697 -38.82 11.46 -22.84
C CYS A 697 -39.06 12.84 -23.44
N SER A 698 -38.04 13.38 -24.13
CA SER A 698 -38.08 14.70 -24.78
C SER A 698 -39.17 14.85 -25.84
N ASP A 699 -39.62 13.74 -26.43
CA ASP A 699 -40.72 13.69 -27.42
C ASP A 699 -42.11 13.59 -26.78
N GLY A 700 -42.20 13.67 -25.45
CA GLY A 700 -43.44 13.57 -24.69
C GLY A 700 -43.88 12.14 -24.37
N SER A 701 -43.19 11.11 -24.86
CA SER A 701 -43.50 9.71 -24.52
C SER A 701 -43.12 9.37 -23.08
N THR A 702 -43.93 8.55 -22.42
CA THR A 702 -43.72 8.12 -21.03
C THR A 702 -43.68 6.61 -20.93
N TYR A 703 -42.68 6.09 -20.21
CA TYR A 703 -42.49 4.67 -19.97
C TYR A 703 -42.64 4.37 -18.48
N TYR A 704 -43.24 3.23 -18.15
CA TYR A 704 -43.53 2.79 -16.78
C TYR A 704 -42.85 1.46 -16.47
N GLY A 705 -42.39 1.32 -15.23
CA GLY A 705 -41.74 0.11 -14.72
C GLY A 705 -41.67 0.09 -13.21
N ASP A 706 -40.99 -0.91 -12.67
CA ASP A 706 -40.74 -1.08 -11.23
C ASP A 706 -39.42 -0.48 -10.78
N ILE A 707 -38.41 -0.47 -11.66
CA ILE A 707 -37.08 0.10 -11.42
C ILE A 707 -36.55 0.86 -12.66
N ILE A 708 -35.71 1.86 -12.44
CA ILE A 708 -34.91 2.51 -13.49
C ILE A 708 -33.46 2.09 -13.31
N VAL A 709 -32.82 1.64 -14.39
CA VAL A 709 -31.38 1.37 -14.44
C VAL A 709 -30.70 2.38 -15.34
N GLY A 710 -29.92 3.29 -14.74
CA GLY A 710 -29.09 4.25 -15.46
C GLY A 710 -27.83 3.58 -16.01
N ALA A 711 -27.81 3.37 -17.32
CA ALA A 711 -26.70 2.82 -18.11
C ALA A 711 -26.28 3.79 -19.23
N ASP A 712 -26.46 5.09 -19.00
CA ASP A 712 -26.31 6.20 -19.93
C ASP A 712 -24.90 6.83 -19.97
N GLY A 713 -23.93 6.16 -19.34
CA GLY A 713 -22.50 6.44 -19.48
C GLY A 713 -21.96 7.54 -18.57
N ALA A 714 -20.77 8.04 -18.89
CA ALA A 714 -20.05 9.01 -18.04
C ALA A 714 -20.87 10.29 -17.75
N GLN A 715 -21.54 10.83 -18.77
CA GLN A 715 -22.43 11.99 -18.66
C GLN A 715 -23.88 11.56 -18.38
N SER A 716 -24.06 10.74 -17.35
CA SER A 716 -25.37 10.18 -16.97
C SER A 716 -26.37 11.27 -16.56
N LEU A 717 -27.40 11.48 -17.39
CA LEU A 717 -28.55 12.32 -17.06
C LEU A 717 -29.37 11.66 -15.94
N THR A 718 -29.42 10.32 -15.92
CA THR A 718 -30.11 9.55 -14.88
C THR A 718 -29.49 9.83 -13.50
N ARG A 719 -28.15 9.84 -13.40
CA ARG A 719 -27.44 10.23 -12.18
C ARG A 719 -27.74 11.68 -11.78
N GLU A 720 -27.67 12.61 -12.73
CA GLU A 720 -27.93 14.04 -12.46
C GLU A 720 -29.34 14.26 -11.88
N ARG A 721 -30.36 13.62 -12.46
CA ARG A 721 -31.74 13.68 -11.96
C ARG A 721 -31.88 13.06 -10.58
N MET A 722 -31.30 11.88 -10.38
CA MET A 722 -31.28 11.21 -9.07
C MET A 722 -30.60 12.08 -8.00
N TYR A 723 -29.49 12.72 -8.34
CA TYR A 723 -28.72 13.57 -7.42
C TYR A 723 -29.46 14.87 -7.11
N THR A 724 -30.17 15.45 -8.09
CA THR A 724 -31.01 16.63 -7.86
C THR A 724 -32.08 16.33 -6.80
N GLN A 725 -32.77 15.20 -6.92
CA GLN A 725 -33.77 14.76 -5.94
C GLN A 725 -33.15 14.52 -4.55
N LEU A 726 -31.98 13.86 -4.49
CA LEU A 726 -31.29 13.61 -3.22
C LEU A 726 -30.77 14.90 -2.57
N LYS A 727 -30.33 15.88 -3.37
CA LYS A 727 -29.84 17.17 -2.90
C LYS A 727 -30.97 18.00 -2.29
N GLU A 728 -32.15 18.01 -2.92
CA GLU A 728 -33.35 18.65 -2.36
C GLU A 728 -33.76 18.02 -1.02
N GLN A 729 -33.51 16.73 -0.84
CA GLN A 729 -33.76 16.00 0.41
C GLN A 729 -32.65 16.13 1.46
N GLY A 730 -31.51 16.74 1.12
CA GLY A 730 -30.34 16.84 2.01
C GLY A 730 -29.57 15.53 2.22
N ASN A 731 -29.75 14.54 1.34
CA ASN A 731 -29.20 13.18 1.48
C ASN A 731 -28.03 12.86 0.53
N LEU A 732 -27.59 13.82 -0.29
CA LEU A 732 -26.47 13.63 -1.22
C LEU A 732 -25.11 13.90 -0.54
N PRO A 733 -24.15 12.96 -0.54
CA PRO A 733 -22.82 13.17 0.04
C PRO A 733 -22.05 14.30 -0.65
N GLU A 734 -21.26 15.07 0.12
CA GLU A 734 -20.43 16.17 -0.43
C GLU A 734 -19.44 15.71 -1.51
N ALA A 735 -18.85 14.52 -1.36
CA ALA A 735 -17.93 13.95 -2.35
C ALA A 735 -18.58 13.72 -3.73
N ASP A 736 -19.89 13.50 -3.78
CA ASP A 736 -20.64 13.34 -5.03
C ASP A 736 -21.03 14.69 -5.66
N MET A 737 -20.89 15.80 -4.92
CA MET A 737 -21.21 17.17 -5.37
C MET A 737 -20.00 17.92 -5.96
N GLU A 738 -18.78 17.43 -5.78
CA GLU A 738 -17.57 18.07 -6.30
C GLU A 738 -17.56 18.07 -7.84
N SER A 739 -17.21 19.22 -8.43
CA SER A 739 -17.09 19.34 -9.88
C SER A 739 -15.91 18.52 -10.39
N SER A 740 -16.18 17.71 -11.40
CA SER A 740 -15.20 16.93 -12.15
C SER A 740 -14.07 17.78 -12.73
N VAL A 741 -12.82 17.35 -12.53
CA VAL A 741 -11.66 17.90 -13.21
C VAL A 741 -11.15 16.86 -14.19
N TYR A 742 -11.23 17.15 -15.49
CA TYR A 742 -10.61 16.29 -16.51
C TYR A 742 -9.09 16.44 -16.44
N GLU A 743 -8.42 15.36 -16.05
CA GLU A 743 -6.94 15.34 -15.98
C GLU A 743 -6.32 14.73 -17.24
N HIS A 744 -7.09 13.94 -18.00
CA HIS A 744 -6.61 13.13 -19.11
C HIS A 744 -7.43 13.33 -20.39
N VAL A 745 -6.74 13.30 -21.52
CA VAL A 745 -7.35 13.28 -22.85
C VAL A 745 -6.89 12.03 -23.58
N ALA A 746 -7.82 11.42 -24.30
CA ALA A 746 -7.51 10.37 -25.26
C ALA A 746 -8.10 10.67 -26.64
N ILE A 747 -7.31 10.43 -27.67
CA ILE A 747 -7.74 10.45 -29.07
C ILE A 747 -7.67 9.03 -29.58
N THR A 748 -8.82 8.47 -29.94
CA THR A 748 -8.95 7.09 -30.46
C THR A 748 -9.22 7.11 -31.95
N GLY A 749 -8.78 6.08 -32.66
CA GLY A 749 -9.05 5.92 -34.08
C GLY A 749 -9.05 4.46 -34.54
N LEU A 750 -9.71 4.23 -35.67
CA LEU A 750 -9.74 2.93 -36.35
C LEU A 750 -9.43 3.12 -37.84
N SER A 751 -8.33 2.53 -38.29
CA SER A 751 -7.93 2.61 -39.69
C SER A 751 -8.96 1.99 -40.64
N GLU A 752 -8.92 2.40 -41.90
CA GLU A 752 -9.44 1.64 -43.02
C GLU A 752 -8.65 0.34 -43.22
N GLU A 753 -9.13 -0.47 -44.17
CA GLU A 753 -8.45 -1.71 -44.54
C GLU A 753 -7.06 -1.39 -45.09
N LEU A 754 -6.03 -1.93 -44.45
CA LEU A 754 -4.63 -1.73 -44.82
C LEU A 754 -4.12 -2.92 -45.63
N ASP A 755 -3.19 -2.67 -46.55
CA ASP A 755 -2.57 -3.74 -47.37
C ASP A 755 -1.76 -4.70 -46.49
N PRO A 756 -2.15 -5.99 -46.42
CA PRO A 756 -1.41 -7.01 -45.67
C PRO A 756 0.05 -7.19 -46.11
N LYS A 757 0.41 -6.83 -47.35
CA LYS A 757 1.81 -6.88 -47.81
C LYS A 757 2.69 -5.86 -47.10
N MET A 758 2.13 -4.69 -46.80
CA MET A 758 2.82 -3.63 -46.06
C MET A 758 2.76 -3.90 -44.55
N TYR A 759 1.67 -4.51 -44.07
CA TYR A 759 1.42 -4.79 -42.65
C TYR A 759 1.17 -6.29 -42.39
N PRO A 760 2.22 -7.14 -42.38
CA PRO A 760 2.06 -8.59 -42.31
C PRO A 760 1.40 -9.08 -41.02
N SER A 761 1.58 -8.37 -39.89
CA SER A 761 0.96 -8.74 -38.61
C SER A 761 -0.57 -8.64 -38.61
N LEU A 762 -1.18 -8.00 -39.63
CA LEU A 762 -2.62 -8.00 -39.82
C LEU A 762 -3.18 -9.38 -40.17
N GLN A 763 -2.38 -10.25 -40.76
CA GLN A 763 -2.78 -11.62 -41.10
C GLN A 763 -2.64 -12.60 -39.91
N ASP A 764 -1.93 -12.19 -38.86
CA ASP A 764 -1.77 -13.05 -37.69
C ASP A 764 -3.11 -13.30 -36.99
N LYS A 765 -3.33 -14.56 -36.63
CA LYS A 765 -4.49 -14.98 -35.83
C LYS A 765 -4.47 -14.39 -34.41
N ARG A 766 -3.27 -14.04 -33.92
CA ARG A 766 -3.08 -13.42 -32.62
C ARG A 766 -2.77 -11.94 -32.79
N CYS A 767 -3.25 -11.13 -31.86
CA CYS A 767 -2.94 -9.71 -31.76
C CYS A 767 -1.74 -9.52 -30.83
N GLU A 768 -0.74 -8.75 -31.25
CA GLU A 768 0.26 -8.21 -30.33
C GLU A 768 -0.14 -6.76 -30.00
N PHE A 769 -0.46 -6.50 -28.74
CA PHE A 769 -0.78 -5.14 -28.31
C PHE A 769 0.52 -4.40 -28.04
N ARG A 770 0.76 -3.28 -28.72
CA ARG A 770 1.98 -2.49 -28.50
C ARG A 770 1.68 -1.13 -27.90
N VAL A 771 2.50 -0.77 -26.91
CA VAL A 771 2.48 0.54 -26.26
C VAL A 771 3.83 1.20 -26.48
N ILE A 772 3.82 2.38 -27.11
CA ILE A 772 4.98 3.16 -27.50
C ILE A 772 5.08 4.37 -26.55
N PHE A 773 6.24 4.50 -25.90
CA PHE A 773 6.56 5.58 -24.98
C PHE A 773 7.61 6.54 -25.53
N THR A 774 7.48 7.81 -25.18
CA THR A 774 8.53 8.82 -25.39
C THR A 774 9.19 9.17 -24.06
N LYS A 775 10.45 9.62 -24.10
CA LYS A 775 11.18 10.03 -22.89
C LYS A 775 10.78 11.41 -22.37
N GLU A 776 10.29 12.28 -23.25
CA GLU A 776 10.17 13.73 -22.98
C GLU A 776 8.72 14.20 -22.89
N VAL A 777 7.76 13.43 -23.42
CA VAL A 777 6.37 13.84 -23.55
C VAL A 777 5.45 12.94 -22.70
N PRO A 778 4.48 13.49 -21.95
CA PRO A 778 3.54 12.74 -21.10
C PRO A 778 2.46 11.97 -21.88
N HIS A 779 2.73 11.59 -23.14
CA HIS A 779 1.77 10.91 -24.00
C HIS A 779 2.28 9.50 -24.31
N SER A 780 1.35 8.55 -24.31
CA SER A 780 1.54 7.19 -24.77
C SER A 780 0.69 6.92 -26.00
N LEU A 781 1.25 6.18 -26.95
CA LEU A 781 0.52 5.68 -28.11
C LEU A 781 0.35 4.18 -27.97
N TRP A 782 -0.87 3.70 -28.15
CA TRP A 782 -1.13 2.28 -28.20
C TRP A 782 -1.80 1.90 -29.51
N CYS A 783 -1.43 0.72 -30.02
CA CYS A 783 -1.94 0.21 -31.30
C CYS A 783 -2.16 -1.30 -31.23
N MET A 784 -3.26 -1.76 -31.84
CA MET A 784 -3.67 -3.15 -31.85
C MET A 784 -4.26 -3.53 -33.22
N PRO A 785 -3.73 -4.58 -33.86
CA PRO A 785 -4.39 -5.21 -35.00
C PRO A 785 -5.76 -5.77 -34.59
N VAL A 786 -6.79 -5.41 -35.33
CA VAL A 786 -8.16 -5.95 -35.19
C VAL A 786 -8.57 -6.69 -36.47
N PRO A 787 -9.61 -7.54 -36.44
CA PRO A 787 -10.09 -8.24 -37.65
C PRO A 787 -10.46 -7.29 -38.80
N GLY A 788 -10.37 -7.79 -40.03
CA GLY A 788 -10.65 -7.02 -41.24
C GLY A 788 -9.49 -6.17 -41.74
N ASN A 789 -8.24 -6.60 -41.50
CA ASN A 789 -7.00 -5.89 -41.86
C ASN A 789 -6.97 -4.42 -41.39
N ARG A 790 -7.43 -4.15 -40.17
CA ARG A 790 -7.48 -2.81 -39.58
C ARG A 790 -6.63 -2.72 -38.32
N VAL A 791 -6.25 -1.48 -37.98
CA VAL A 791 -5.54 -1.15 -36.74
C VAL A 791 -6.39 -0.18 -35.95
N ALA A 792 -6.68 -0.55 -34.70
CA ALA A 792 -7.21 0.39 -33.72
C ALA A 792 -6.04 0.99 -32.94
N TRP A 793 -6.11 2.29 -32.70
CA TRP A 793 -5.08 3.03 -32.01
C TRP A 793 -5.70 4.05 -31.07
N ALA A 794 -4.96 4.43 -30.03
CA ALA A 794 -5.24 5.67 -29.34
C ALA A 794 -3.98 6.31 -28.76
N VAL A 795 -4.04 7.63 -28.68
CA VAL A 795 -3.08 8.49 -28.01
C VAL A 795 -3.71 8.94 -26.72
N SER A 796 -3.05 8.69 -25.59
CA SER A 796 -3.52 9.13 -24.28
C SER A 796 -2.41 9.84 -23.52
N GLY A 797 -2.76 10.86 -22.74
CA GLY A 797 -1.82 11.48 -21.82
C GLY A 797 -2.44 12.59 -20.97
N GLN A 798 -1.63 13.13 -20.07
CA GLN A 798 -2.05 14.16 -19.14
C GLN A 798 -2.12 15.53 -19.82
N LEU A 799 -3.14 16.32 -19.51
CA LEU A 799 -3.28 17.70 -20.00
C LEU A 799 -2.19 18.62 -19.40
N ILE A 800 -1.00 18.67 -20.00
CA ILE A 800 0.13 19.45 -19.45
C ILE A 800 0.10 20.95 -19.87
N THR A 801 -0.58 21.32 -20.96
CA THR A 801 -0.45 22.67 -21.53
C THR A 801 -1.52 23.67 -21.02
N PRO A 802 -1.13 24.86 -20.51
CA PRO A 802 -2.06 25.92 -20.09
C PRO A 802 -3.05 26.41 -21.16
N LYS A 803 -2.70 26.26 -22.46
CA LYS A 803 -3.56 26.63 -23.59
C LYS A 803 -4.77 25.70 -23.73
N LEU A 804 -4.60 24.39 -23.54
CA LEU A 804 -5.68 23.40 -23.56
C LEU A 804 -6.55 23.49 -22.29
N ARG A 805 -5.96 23.84 -21.14
CA ARG A 805 -6.71 24.17 -19.91
C ARG A 805 -7.74 25.27 -20.16
N ARG A 806 -7.40 26.36 -20.85
CA ARG A 806 -8.35 27.48 -21.06
C ARG A 806 -9.56 27.10 -21.90
N HIS A 807 -9.43 26.18 -22.86
CA HIS A 807 -10.54 25.76 -23.71
C HIS A 807 -11.44 24.70 -23.05
N ALA A 808 -10.88 23.77 -22.28
CA ALA A 808 -11.69 22.79 -21.54
C ALA A 808 -12.57 23.45 -20.45
N TYR A 809 -12.15 24.60 -19.90
CA TYR A 809 -12.92 25.37 -18.93
C TYR A 809 -13.82 26.47 -19.54
N SER A 810 -13.75 26.72 -20.85
CA SER A 810 -14.57 27.73 -21.52
C SER A 810 -15.88 27.14 -22.07
N HIS A 811 -16.68 26.50 -21.23
CA HIS A 811 -18.11 26.30 -21.51
C HIS A 811 -18.95 27.35 -20.75
N PRO A 812 -20.01 27.92 -21.36
CA PRO A 812 -20.71 29.10 -20.82
C PRO A 812 -21.45 28.89 -19.49
N ASN A 813 -21.57 27.65 -19.01
CA ASN A 813 -22.28 27.33 -17.77
C ASN A 813 -21.37 27.09 -16.55
N ALA A 814 -20.05 27.18 -16.70
CA ALA A 814 -19.08 27.05 -15.60
C ALA A 814 -18.48 28.40 -15.13
N ALA A 815 -18.94 29.52 -15.69
CA ALA A 815 -18.53 30.86 -15.24
C ALA A 815 -19.39 31.33 -14.05
N GLY A 816 -19.26 30.63 -12.92
CA GLY A 816 -19.48 31.25 -11.62
C GLY A 816 -18.33 32.22 -11.32
N GLN A 817 -18.30 33.39 -11.97
CA GLN A 817 -17.46 34.48 -11.49
C GLN A 817 -17.90 34.88 -10.08
N PRO A 818 -16.97 35.29 -9.18
CA PRO A 818 -17.31 35.75 -7.84
C PRO A 818 -17.97 37.14 -7.95
N LEU A 819 -19.27 37.16 -8.23
CA LEU A 819 -20.07 38.37 -8.12
C LEU A 819 -20.20 38.72 -6.64
N ARG A 820 -19.44 39.76 -6.25
CA ARG A 820 -19.71 40.59 -5.08
C ARG A 820 -21.19 40.97 -5.12
N ARG A 821 -22.01 40.33 -4.28
CA ARG A 821 -23.43 40.66 -4.15
C ARG A 821 -23.55 42.03 -3.51
N ASP A 822 -24.00 43.00 -4.30
CA ASP A 822 -24.60 44.22 -3.78
C ASP A 822 -26.12 44.00 -3.68
N PRO A 823 -26.79 44.17 -2.51
CA PRO A 823 -28.14 43.62 -2.27
C PRO A 823 -29.32 44.39 -2.89
N LYS A 824 -29.16 45.16 -3.99
CA LYS A 824 -30.21 46.14 -4.39
C LYS A 824 -30.80 46.05 -5.80
N THR A 825 -30.48 45.05 -6.63
CA THR A 825 -31.08 44.97 -7.99
C THR A 825 -31.47 43.54 -8.38
N ALA A 826 -32.57 43.06 -7.82
CA ALA A 826 -33.26 41.83 -8.24
C ALA A 826 -34.65 42.16 -8.78
N ALA A 827 -34.72 42.64 -10.02
CA ALA A 827 -35.95 42.62 -10.82
C ALA A 827 -35.56 42.77 -12.30
N THR A 828 -36.14 41.92 -13.15
CA THR A 828 -36.02 41.84 -14.64
C THR A 828 -34.86 40.99 -15.19
N ARG A 829 -35.18 39.73 -15.52
CA ARG A 829 -34.52 38.97 -16.61
C ARG A 829 -35.62 38.40 -17.52
N PRO A 830 -35.48 38.47 -18.86
CA PRO A 830 -36.44 37.89 -19.80
C PRO A 830 -36.22 36.38 -19.98
N PRO A 831 -37.22 35.61 -20.46
CA PRO A 831 -37.15 34.16 -20.59
C PRO A 831 -36.24 33.71 -21.75
N LEU A 832 -35.56 32.56 -21.56
CA LEU A 832 -34.66 31.92 -22.52
C LEU A 832 -35.43 31.32 -23.72
N PRO A 833 -34.90 31.39 -24.96
CA PRO A 833 -35.59 30.87 -26.14
C PRO A 833 -35.44 29.36 -26.29
N HIS A 834 -36.55 28.69 -26.60
CA HIS A 834 -36.62 27.29 -27.03
C HIS A 834 -36.24 27.17 -28.52
N SER A 835 -35.14 26.50 -28.86
CA SER A 835 -34.98 25.91 -30.20
C SER A 835 -33.94 24.78 -30.23
N SER A 836 -34.27 23.74 -30.99
CA SER A 836 -33.54 22.49 -31.25
C SER A 836 -32.20 22.66 -31.98
N SER A 837 -31.79 23.88 -32.33
CA SER A 837 -30.50 24.18 -32.99
C SER A 837 -29.30 24.19 -32.03
N SER A 838 -29.56 24.32 -30.72
CA SER A 838 -28.50 24.45 -29.70
C SER A 838 -27.79 23.12 -29.38
N GLN A 839 -28.44 21.97 -29.56
CA GLN A 839 -27.80 20.66 -29.32
C GLN A 839 -26.89 20.20 -30.46
N GLN A 840 -27.15 20.66 -31.69
CA GLN A 840 -26.36 20.31 -32.87
C GLN A 840 -25.06 21.12 -32.91
N HIS A 841 -25.11 22.40 -32.54
CA HIS A 841 -23.93 23.24 -32.35
C HIS A 841 -22.98 22.72 -31.25
N ILE A 842 -23.51 22.12 -30.18
CA ILE A 842 -22.70 21.48 -29.14
C ILE A 842 -21.98 20.25 -29.72
N LEU A 843 -22.66 19.40 -30.49
CA LEU A 843 -21.99 18.24 -31.13
C LEU A 843 -20.93 18.66 -32.16
N ASP A 844 -21.15 19.75 -32.89
CA ASP A 844 -20.21 20.26 -33.89
C ASP A 844 -18.99 20.94 -33.24
N ASP A 845 -19.16 21.65 -32.10
CA ASP A 845 -18.05 22.18 -31.29
C ASP A 845 -17.21 21.07 -30.64
N TRP A 846 -17.81 19.92 -30.29
CA TRP A 846 -17.09 18.75 -29.74
C TRP A 846 -16.13 18.10 -30.75
N LEU A 847 -16.38 18.24 -32.05
CA LEU A 847 -15.53 17.72 -33.12
C LEU A 847 -14.42 18.71 -33.51
N ALA A 848 -14.46 19.94 -33.01
CA ALA A 848 -13.67 21.05 -33.52
C ALA A 848 -12.27 21.34 -32.91
N PRO A 849 -11.77 20.72 -31.81
CA PRO A 849 -10.45 21.10 -31.30
C PRO A 849 -9.41 19.97 -31.37
N VAL A 850 -9.03 19.55 -32.58
CA VAL A 850 -7.67 19.01 -32.79
C VAL A 850 -7.03 19.83 -33.91
N THR A 851 -6.30 20.88 -33.54
CA THR A 851 -5.25 21.46 -34.38
C THR A 851 -4.18 20.38 -34.55
N SER A 852 -4.33 19.55 -35.58
CA SER A 852 -3.46 18.46 -36.06
C SER A 852 -2.83 17.48 -35.03
N LEU A 853 -2.97 16.16 -35.25
CA LEU A 853 -2.24 15.14 -34.45
C LEU A 853 -0.71 15.36 -34.45
N ASP A 854 -0.20 15.99 -35.51
CA ASP A 854 1.22 16.29 -35.71
C ASP A 854 1.75 17.31 -34.70
N ASP A 855 0.91 18.22 -34.22
CA ASP A 855 1.28 19.21 -33.22
C ASP A 855 1.28 18.62 -31.79
N LEU A 856 0.49 17.57 -31.54
CA LEU A 856 0.33 16.99 -30.21
C LEU A 856 1.47 16.01 -29.86
N ILE A 857 1.93 15.23 -30.84
CA ILE A 857 2.85 14.11 -30.62
C ILE A 857 3.85 13.91 -31.78
N PRO A 858 4.66 14.92 -32.15
CA PRO A 858 5.56 14.84 -33.32
C PRO A 858 6.51 13.63 -33.26
N ASP A 859 7.11 13.36 -32.09
CA ASP A 859 8.06 12.25 -31.90
C ASP A 859 7.42 10.86 -32.02
N LEU A 860 6.12 10.73 -31.74
CA LEU A 860 5.41 9.45 -31.86
C LEU A 860 4.97 9.18 -33.29
N MET A 861 4.70 10.22 -34.07
CA MET A 861 4.26 10.08 -35.46
C MET A 861 5.36 9.46 -36.35
N ASP A 862 6.62 9.76 -36.04
CA ASP A 862 7.77 9.25 -36.79
C ASP A 862 8.35 7.95 -36.20
N ALA A 863 7.77 7.44 -35.11
CA ALA A 863 8.14 6.14 -34.57
C ALA A 863 7.82 5.02 -35.57
N SER A 864 8.69 4.00 -35.63
CA SER A 864 8.48 2.84 -36.50
C SER A 864 7.13 2.19 -36.18
N CYS A 865 6.37 1.86 -37.23
CA CYS A 865 5.11 1.17 -37.09
C CYS A 865 5.36 -0.21 -36.47
N ALA A 866 4.67 -0.49 -35.37
CA ALA A 866 4.73 -1.80 -34.72
C ALA A 866 4.08 -2.93 -35.55
N VAL A 867 3.20 -2.57 -36.49
CA VAL A 867 2.27 -3.46 -37.19
C VAL A 867 2.78 -3.83 -38.59
N GLY A 868 3.77 -3.12 -39.13
CA GLY A 868 4.27 -3.34 -40.48
C GLY A 868 5.41 -2.42 -40.91
N MET A 869 5.63 -2.33 -42.21
CA MET A 869 6.58 -1.40 -42.82
C MET A 869 6.02 0.03 -42.78
N GLY A 870 6.85 1.00 -42.36
CA GLY A 870 6.47 2.42 -42.29
C GLY A 870 6.50 2.98 -40.86
N THR A 871 5.97 4.19 -40.68
CA THR A 871 5.86 4.87 -39.39
C THR A 871 4.42 4.86 -38.87
N VAL A 872 4.23 5.30 -37.62
CA VAL A 872 2.89 5.48 -37.04
C VAL A 872 2.01 6.38 -37.90
N ARG A 873 2.60 7.45 -38.43
CA ARG A 873 1.95 8.39 -39.34
C ARG A 873 1.33 7.71 -40.55
N ASP A 874 1.95 6.66 -41.09
CA ASP A 874 1.50 6.02 -42.32
C ASP A 874 0.16 5.30 -42.14
N PHE A 875 -0.07 4.57 -41.04
CA PHE A 875 -1.37 3.94 -40.80
C PHE A 875 -2.41 4.92 -40.26
N MET A 876 -2.01 5.95 -39.51
CA MET A 876 -2.93 6.97 -39.02
C MET A 876 -3.54 7.81 -40.15
N LYS A 877 -2.78 8.07 -41.23
CA LYS A 877 -3.30 8.71 -42.46
C LYS A 877 -4.46 7.95 -43.10
N HIS A 878 -4.51 6.63 -42.92
CA HIS A 878 -5.59 5.78 -43.39
C HIS A 878 -6.76 5.70 -42.39
N THR A 879 -6.82 6.60 -41.39
CA THR A 879 -7.94 6.68 -40.45
C THR A 879 -8.88 7.81 -40.87
N PRO A 880 -10.11 7.50 -41.32
CA PRO A 880 -11.04 8.53 -41.77
C PRO A 880 -11.52 9.37 -40.57
N GLN A 881 -11.70 10.67 -40.80
CA GLN A 881 -11.96 11.64 -39.73
C GLN A 881 -13.18 11.29 -38.86
N HIS A 882 -14.25 10.72 -39.43
CA HIS A 882 -15.44 10.31 -38.69
C HIS A 882 -15.21 9.10 -37.76
N LYS A 883 -14.10 8.36 -37.93
CA LYS A 883 -13.68 7.25 -37.05
C LYS A 883 -12.66 7.70 -36.00
N ILE A 884 -12.28 8.98 -35.98
CA ILE A 884 -11.46 9.55 -34.91
C ILE A 884 -12.40 10.12 -33.86
N ALA A 885 -12.15 9.78 -32.59
CA ALA A 885 -12.93 10.30 -31.47
C ALA A 885 -12.01 10.88 -30.40
N HIS A 886 -12.27 12.13 -30.04
CA HIS A 886 -11.73 12.77 -28.84
C HIS A 886 -12.56 12.33 -27.63
N VAL A 887 -11.87 11.92 -26.56
CA VAL A 887 -12.46 11.42 -25.33
C VAL A 887 -11.79 12.12 -24.17
N ASP A 888 -12.54 13.02 -23.52
CA ASP A 888 -12.15 13.56 -22.22
C ASP A 888 -12.35 12.47 -21.17
N LEU A 889 -11.26 12.09 -20.52
CA LEU A 889 -11.26 11.01 -19.54
C LEU A 889 -11.29 11.60 -18.14
N GLU A 890 -12.40 11.32 -17.45
CA GLU A 890 -12.55 11.52 -16.03
C GLU A 890 -12.44 10.16 -15.33
N GLU A 891 -11.61 10.08 -14.30
CA GLU A 891 -11.58 8.95 -13.40
C GLU A 891 -12.43 9.30 -12.18
N ARG A 892 -13.51 8.55 -11.93
CA ARG A 892 -14.40 8.85 -10.81
C ARG A 892 -15.13 7.63 -10.28
N LEU A 893 -15.10 7.47 -8.97
CA LEU A 893 -15.93 6.54 -8.23
C LEU A 893 -16.98 7.31 -7.44
N TYR A 894 -18.24 7.22 -7.84
CA TYR A 894 -19.34 7.85 -7.11
C TYR A 894 -19.66 7.08 -5.84
N LYS A 895 -20.07 7.76 -4.76
CA LYS A 895 -20.48 7.13 -3.50
C LYS A 895 -21.94 6.67 -3.53
N THR A 896 -22.77 7.30 -4.34
CA THR A 896 -24.21 7.02 -4.40
C THR A 896 -24.58 6.37 -5.72
N TRP A 897 -24.84 5.06 -5.71
CA TRP A 897 -25.17 4.31 -6.94
C TRP A 897 -26.66 4.09 -7.13
N HIS A 898 -27.48 4.39 -6.11
CA HIS A 898 -28.90 4.15 -6.17
C HIS A 898 -29.68 5.09 -5.24
N SER A 899 -30.95 5.30 -5.54
CA SER A 899 -31.91 6.01 -4.69
C SER A 899 -33.32 5.51 -4.98
N GLY A 900 -34.00 5.03 -3.93
CA GLY A 900 -35.31 4.41 -4.07
C GLY A 900 -35.30 3.27 -5.09
N ARG A 901 -36.04 3.44 -6.19
CA ARG A 901 -36.17 2.46 -7.29
C ARG A 901 -35.25 2.74 -8.49
N ILE A 902 -34.30 3.66 -8.35
CA ILE A 902 -33.31 4.01 -9.37
C ILE A 902 -31.93 3.46 -8.98
N VAL A 903 -31.23 2.79 -9.90
CA VAL A 903 -29.87 2.27 -9.73
C VAL A 903 -28.99 2.59 -10.94
N LEU A 904 -27.69 2.80 -10.74
CA LEU A 904 -26.70 3.14 -11.75
C LEU A 904 -25.72 1.98 -11.98
N ILE A 905 -25.32 1.77 -13.24
CA ILE A 905 -24.32 0.75 -13.64
C ILE A 905 -23.29 1.31 -14.63
N GLY A 906 -22.12 0.68 -14.71
CA GLY A 906 -21.03 1.08 -15.61
C GLY A 906 -20.51 2.49 -15.34
N ASP A 907 -20.14 3.20 -16.42
CA ASP A 907 -19.58 4.56 -16.35
C ASP A 907 -20.52 5.60 -15.69
N ALA A 908 -21.80 5.25 -15.46
CA ALA A 908 -22.71 6.10 -14.70
C ALA A 908 -22.32 6.16 -13.19
N CYS A 909 -21.63 5.15 -12.65
CA CYS A 909 -21.25 5.07 -11.23
C CYS A 909 -19.76 4.81 -10.97
N HIS A 910 -19.01 4.27 -11.93
CA HIS A 910 -17.55 4.15 -11.87
C HIS A 910 -16.93 4.39 -13.25
N GLN A 911 -16.23 5.50 -13.39
CA GLN A 911 -15.55 5.89 -14.62
C GLN A 911 -14.08 5.49 -14.54
N HIS A 912 -13.64 4.75 -15.55
CA HIS A 912 -12.27 4.25 -15.67
C HIS A 912 -11.51 5.03 -16.74
N LEU A 913 -10.21 5.27 -16.53
CA LEU A 913 -9.32 5.63 -17.63
C LEU A 913 -9.22 4.47 -18.64
N LEU A 914 -8.81 4.77 -19.87
CA LEU A 914 -8.60 3.75 -20.91
C LEU A 914 -7.45 2.79 -20.59
N VAL A 915 -6.50 3.23 -19.76
CA VAL A 915 -5.36 2.42 -19.33
C VAL A 915 -5.89 1.19 -18.56
N GLY A 916 -5.39 0.00 -18.89
CA GLY A 916 -5.83 -1.26 -18.26
C GLY A 916 -7.10 -1.89 -18.85
N GLY A 917 -7.89 -1.17 -19.67
CA GLY A 917 -8.99 -1.75 -20.45
C GLY A 917 -10.18 -2.29 -19.64
N GLN A 918 -10.40 -1.76 -18.43
CA GLN A 918 -11.30 -2.35 -17.44
C GLN A 918 -12.77 -1.93 -17.57
N GLY A 919 -13.07 -0.76 -18.15
CA GLY A 919 -14.43 -0.19 -18.13
C GLY A 919 -15.52 -1.14 -18.67
N ALA A 920 -15.32 -1.70 -19.86
CA ALA A 920 -16.28 -2.64 -20.45
C ALA A 920 -16.45 -3.92 -19.62
N ILE A 921 -15.37 -4.43 -19.04
CA ILE A 921 -15.42 -5.62 -18.19
C ILE A 921 -16.25 -5.33 -16.93
N GLN A 922 -16.00 -4.20 -16.26
CA GLN A 922 -16.76 -3.81 -15.06
C GLN A 922 -18.25 -3.59 -15.35
N CYS A 923 -18.60 -3.06 -16.53
CA CYS A 923 -20.00 -2.94 -16.95
C CYS A 923 -20.74 -4.30 -17.00
N LEU A 924 -20.10 -5.34 -17.55
CA LEU A 924 -20.69 -6.68 -17.59
C LEU A 924 -20.77 -7.30 -16.19
N LEU A 925 -19.75 -7.07 -15.35
CA LEU A 925 -19.73 -7.54 -13.96
C LEU A 925 -20.82 -6.88 -13.10
N ASP A 926 -21.17 -5.63 -13.37
CA ASP A 926 -22.31 -4.97 -12.74
C ASP A 926 -23.62 -5.66 -13.11
N GLY A 927 -23.82 -5.91 -14.41
CA GLY A 927 -25.01 -6.56 -14.94
C GLY A 927 -25.27 -7.92 -14.29
N VAL A 928 -24.27 -8.80 -14.28
CA VAL A 928 -24.41 -10.14 -13.68
C VAL A 928 -24.67 -10.07 -12.18
N CYS A 929 -24.03 -9.15 -11.45
CA CYS A 929 -24.26 -8.99 -10.02
C CYS A 929 -25.68 -8.48 -9.73
N LEU A 930 -26.13 -7.47 -10.47
CA LEU A 930 -27.44 -6.86 -10.30
C LEU A 930 -28.55 -7.86 -10.65
N VAL A 931 -28.47 -8.53 -11.80
CA VAL A 931 -29.50 -9.48 -12.25
C VAL A 931 -29.60 -10.68 -11.32
N ASN A 932 -28.49 -11.22 -10.82
CA ASN A 932 -28.52 -12.30 -9.83
C ASN A 932 -29.25 -11.87 -8.55
N LEU A 933 -29.01 -10.64 -8.07
CA LEU A 933 -29.69 -10.12 -6.88
C LEU A 933 -31.17 -9.87 -7.15
N LEU A 934 -31.53 -9.36 -8.32
CA LEU A 934 -32.93 -9.12 -8.72
C LEU A 934 -33.71 -10.43 -8.89
N HIS A 935 -33.10 -11.42 -9.53
CA HIS A 935 -33.70 -12.74 -9.73
C HIS A 935 -33.99 -13.44 -8.40
N ASP A 936 -33.13 -13.28 -7.39
CA ASP A 936 -33.29 -13.92 -6.08
C ASP A 936 -34.24 -13.18 -5.12
N MET A 937 -34.83 -12.04 -5.52
CA MET A 937 -35.77 -11.31 -4.66
C MET A 937 -37.11 -12.05 -4.53
N GLU A 938 -37.69 -12.07 -3.34
CA GLU A 938 -38.97 -12.75 -3.10
C GLU A 938 -40.18 -11.88 -3.50
N TYR A 939 -40.11 -10.58 -3.21
CA TYR A 939 -41.20 -9.62 -3.39
C TYR A 939 -40.72 -8.34 -4.06
N ASN A 940 -41.55 -7.78 -4.94
CA ASN A 940 -41.38 -6.42 -5.46
C ASN A 940 -41.84 -5.38 -4.42
N SER A 941 -41.08 -5.23 -3.34
CA SER A 941 -41.29 -4.19 -2.33
C SER A 941 -40.17 -3.15 -2.37
N PRO A 942 -40.43 -1.88 -1.99
CA PRO A 942 -39.37 -0.87 -1.85
C PRO A 942 -38.20 -1.33 -0.98
N HIS A 943 -38.49 -2.08 0.08
CA HIS A 943 -37.49 -2.57 1.02
C HIS A 943 -36.57 -3.62 0.38
N GLU A 944 -37.13 -4.63 -0.30
CA GLU A 944 -36.34 -5.68 -0.96
C GLU A 944 -35.52 -5.11 -2.13
N ILE A 945 -36.08 -4.18 -2.92
CA ILE A 945 -35.33 -3.51 -4.00
C ILE A 945 -34.16 -2.70 -3.44
N THR A 946 -34.41 -1.89 -2.40
CA THR A 946 -33.35 -1.10 -1.76
C THR A 946 -32.27 -2.02 -1.18
N LYS A 947 -32.66 -3.15 -0.58
CA LYS A 947 -31.75 -4.16 -0.05
C LYS A 947 -30.91 -4.81 -1.15
N ALA A 948 -31.51 -5.13 -2.30
CA ALA A 948 -30.78 -5.63 -3.47
C ALA A 948 -29.79 -4.60 -4.00
N PHE A 949 -30.18 -3.33 -4.13
CA PHE A 949 -29.29 -2.26 -4.60
C PHE A 949 -28.13 -1.98 -3.63
N LYS A 950 -28.39 -1.98 -2.31
CA LYS A 950 -27.33 -1.88 -1.29
C LYS A 950 -26.34 -3.03 -1.38
N LYS A 951 -26.82 -4.27 -1.55
CA LYS A 951 -25.96 -5.45 -1.74
C LYS A 951 -25.15 -5.37 -3.04
N TYR A 952 -25.77 -4.91 -4.12
CA TYR A 952 -25.11 -4.68 -5.41
C TYR A 952 -23.97 -3.67 -5.25
N GLN A 953 -24.27 -2.48 -4.70
CA GLN A 953 -23.28 -1.43 -4.49
C GLN A 953 -22.15 -1.92 -3.57
N ALA A 954 -22.45 -2.58 -2.45
CA ALA A 954 -21.41 -3.06 -1.52
C ALA A 954 -20.48 -4.10 -2.15
N LYS A 955 -21.00 -5.00 -3.00
CA LYS A 955 -20.19 -6.01 -3.70
C LYS A 955 -19.32 -5.39 -4.81
N ARG A 956 -19.87 -4.41 -5.54
CA ARG A 956 -19.24 -3.88 -6.75
C ARG A 956 -18.36 -2.67 -6.49
N SER A 957 -18.70 -1.80 -5.55
CA SER A 957 -17.91 -0.60 -5.24
C SER A 957 -16.48 -0.94 -4.79
N THR A 958 -16.30 -1.98 -4.00
CA THR A 958 -14.97 -2.45 -3.57
C THR A 958 -14.12 -2.92 -4.76
N VAL A 959 -14.72 -3.70 -5.67
CA VAL A 959 -14.02 -4.22 -6.86
C VAL A 959 -13.72 -3.10 -7.86
N ALA A 960 -14.68 -2.20 -8.09
CA ALA A 960 -14.51 -1.03 -8.93
C ALA A 960 -13.43 -0.10 -8.38
N LYS A 961 -13.40 0.14 -7.06
CA LYS A 961 -12.37 0.93 -6.38
C LYS A 961 -10.97 0.38 -6.61
N VAL A 962 -10.77 -0.91 -6.38
CA VAL A 962 -9.46 -1.57 -6.61
C VAL A 962 -9.04 -1.42 -8.08
N SER A 963 -9.98 -1.65 -9.00
CA SER A 963 -9.70 -1.53 -10.45
C SER A 963 -9.37 -0.09 -10.88
N ILE A 964 -9.98 0.92 -10.26
CA ILE A 964 -9.65 2.33 -10.47
C ILE A 964 -8.25 2.65 -9.91
N GLU A 965 -7.95 2.25 -8.68
CA GLU A 965 -6.66 2.49 -8.03
C GLU A 965 -5.49 1.82 -8.80
N GLU A 966 -5.70 0.62 -9.33
CA GLU A 966 -4.75 -0.07 -10.20
C GLU A 966 -4.52 0.69 -11.51
N THR A 967 -5.61 1.16 -12.14
CA THR A 967 -5.55 1.96 -13.37
C THR A 967 -4.77 3.26 -13.15
N ASN A 968 -5.04 3.95 -12.03
CA ASN A 968 -4.36 5.19 -11.64
C ASN A 968 -2.87 4.98 -11.37
N THR A 969 -2.53 3.89 -10.69
CA THR A 969 -1.13 3.54 -10.41
C THR A 969 -0.38 3.23 -11.71
N MET A 970 -1.01 2.48 -12.61
CA MET A 970 -0.47 2.14 -13.92
C MET A 970 -0.28 3.39 -14.79
N ASP A 971 -1.25 4.29 -14.79
CA ASP A 971 -1.19 5.58 -15.47
C ASP A 971 -0.04 6.46 -14.95
N LYS A 972 0.09 6.60 -13.62
CA LYS A 972 1.21 7.33 -12.99
C LYS A 972 2.57 6.75 -13.40
N VAL A 973 2.71 5.43 -13.45
CA VAL A 973 3.96 4.81 -13.89
C VAL A 973 4.24 5.13 -15.36
N PHE A 974 3.22 5.11 -16.19
CA PHE A 974 3.34 5.37 -17.62
C PHE A 974 3.67 6.83 -17.94
N HIS A 975 3.00 7.79 -17.29
CA HIS A 975 3.09 9.21 -17.65
C HIS A 975 3.97 10.07 -16.72
N SER A 976 4.48 9.54 -15.60
CA SER A 976 5.39 10.30 -14.72
C SER A 976 6.75 10.59 -15.37
N GLN A 977 7.30 11.78 -15.11
CA GLN A 977 8.60 12.21 -15.63
C GLN A 977 9.69 12.23 -14.54
N GLY A 978 10.95 12.19 -14.96
CA GLY A 978 12.12 12.30 -14.07
C GLY A 978 12.83 10.98 -13.78
N LEU A 979 13.94 11.09 -13.03
CA LEU A 979 14.88 9.98 -12.79
C LEU A 979 14.25 8.88 -11.92
N MET A 980 13.46 9.27 -10.91
CA MET A 980 12.74 8.34 -10.03
C MET A 980 11.66 7.57 -10.79
N ALA A 981 10.88 8.25 -11.63
CA ALA A 981 9.89 7.62 -12.52
C ALA A 981 10.57 6.66 -13.52
N GLY A 982 11.71 7.04 -14.09
CA GLY A 982 12.52 6.16 -14.94
C GLY A 982 13.01 4.90 -14.23
N MET A 983 13.44 5.02 -12.96
CA MET A 983 13.87 3.90 -12.14
C MET A 983 12.69 3.00 -11.76
N MET A 984 11.55 3.58 -11.35
CA MET A 984 10.32 2.84 -11.06
C MET A 984 9.82 2.07 -12.28
N ARG A 985 9.81 2.67 -13.47
CA ARG A 985 9.48 1.97 -14.73
C ARG A 985 10.40 0.78 -14.98
N LYS A 986 11.72 0.97 -14.88
CA LYS A 986 12.70 -0.13 -15.07
C LYS A 986 12.51 -1.24 -14.04
N MET A 987 12.29 -0.88 -12.78
CA MET A 987 12.03 -1.86 -11.71
C MET A 987 10.73 -2.61 -11.98
N LEU A 988 9.63 -1.89 -12.25
CA LEU A 988 8.32 -2.49 -12.52
C LEU A 988 8.37 -3.43 -13.72
N PHE A 989 8.95 -2.98 -14.85
CA PHE A 989 9.09 -3.76 -16.08
C PHE A 989 9.96 -5.01 -15.89
N ASN A 990 10.97 -4.96 -15.01
CA ASN A 990 11.78 -6.13 -14.65
C ASN A 990 11.11 -7.06 -13.62
N THR A 991 10.19 -6.55 -12.79
CA THR A 991 9.43 -7.34 -11.81
C THR A 991 8.07 -7.81 -12.32
N MET A 992 7.74 -7.66 -13.61
CA MET A 992 6.40 -7.96 -14.15
C MET A 992 5.93 -9.41 -14.00
N TRP A 993 6.82 -10.35 -13.66
CA TRP A 993 6.41 -11.71 -13.28
C TRP A 993 5.52 -11.70 -12.01
N SER A 994 5.70 -10.76 -11.08
CA SER A 994 4.87 -10.62 -9.87
C SER A 994 3.48 -10.02 -10.15
N PHE A 995 3.34 -9.25 -11.25
CA PHE A 995 2.03 -8.79 -11.75
C PHE A 995 1.11 -9.96 -12.12
N SER A 996 1.68 -11.11 -12.50
CA SER A 996 0.95 -12.33 -12.78
C SER A 996 0.12 -12.83 -11.57
N MET A 997 0.61 -12.64 -10.34
CA MET A 997 -0.12 -13.01 -9.12
C MET A 997 -1.25 -12.04 -8.79
N ALA A 998 -1.06 -10.73 -9.01
CA ALA A 998 -2.13 -9.74 -8.89
C ALA A 998 -3.24 -10.00 -9.95
N ASN A 999 -2.83 -10.37 -11.16
CA ASN A 999 -3.74 -10.76 -12.24
C ASN A 999 -4.59 -11.98 -11.89
N ASP A 1000 -4.09 -12.92 -11.09
CA ASP A 1000 -4.91 -14.06 -10.63
C ASP A 1000 -6.08 -13.62 -9.76
N LYS A 1001 -5.87 -12.67 -8.83
CA LYS A 1001 -6.95 -12.19 -7.96
C LYS A 1001 -8.08 -11.56 -8.78
N TYR A 1002 -7.72 -10.79 -9.80
CA TYR A 1002 -8.66 -10.18 -10.73
C TYR A 1002 -9.37 -11.23 -11.62
N ASN A 1003 -8.59 -12.09 -12.28
CA ASN A 1003 -9.10 -13.09 -13.23
C ASN A 1003 -9.77 -14.29 -12.58
N ASN A 1004 -9.62 -14.51 -11.27
CA ASN A 1004 -10.34 -15.54 -10.53
C ASN A 1004 -11.78 -15.13 -10.17
N ASN A 1005 -12.08 -13.83 -10.16
CA ASN A 1005 -13.45 -13.33 -10.02
C ASN A 1005 -14.20 -13.44 -11.36
N ARG A 1006 -14.72 -14.63 -11.64
CA ARG A 1006 -15.47 -15.00 -12.86
C ARG A 1006 -16.94 -15.30 -12.53
N PRO A 1007 -17.75 -14.29 -12.15
CA PRO A 1007 -19.15 -14.50 -11.78
C PRO A 1007 -19.98 -14.94 -12.99
N GLN A 1008 -20.99 -15.75 -12.71
CA GLN A 1008 -21.95 -16.30 -13.66
C GLN A 1008 -23.38 -15.95 -13.23
N LEU A 1009 -24.35 -16.14 -14.12
CA LEU A 1009 -25.77 -16.05 -13.79
C LEU A 1009 -26.13 -17.23 -12.88
N SER A 1010 -26.55 -16.95 -11.65
CA SER A 1010 -26.77 -17.94 -10.58
C SER A 1010 -27.94 -18.88 -10.84
N PHE A 1011 -28.82 -18.51 -11.78
CA PHE A 1011 -30.05 -19.21 -12.15
C PHE A 1011 -29.92 -20.01 -13.45
N LEU A 1012 -28.75 -20.01 -14.08
CA LEU A 1012 -28.43 -20.86 -15.23
C LEU A 1012 -27.41 -21.94 -14.84
N PRO A 1013 -27.34 -23.06 -15.58
CA PRO A 1013 -26.26 -24.04 -15.41
C PRO A 1013 -24.89 -23.34 -15.50
N PHE A 1014 -23.99 -23.69 -14.58
CA PHE A 1014 -22.64 -23.15 -14.57
C PHE A 1014 -21.79 -23.83 -15.63
N VAL A 1015 -21.01 -23.03 -16.36
CA VAL A 1015 -20.02 -23.53 -17.30
C VAL A 1015 -18.84 -24.11 -16.51
N ASP A 1016 -18.33 -25.26 -16.93
CA ASP A 1016 -17.19 -25.92 -16.27
C ASP A 1016 -15.93 -25.03 -16.26
N ASP A 1017 -15.23 -25.04 -15.13
CA ASP A 1017 -13.99 -24.27 -14.99
C ASP A 1017 -12.78 -25.04 -15.54
N ARG A 1018 -12.50 -24.76 -16.82
CA ARG A 1018 -11.39 -25.32 -17.61
C ARG A 1018 -10.01 -24.75 -17.23
N ALA A 1019 -9.94 -23.82 -16.28
CA ALA A 1019 -8.71 -23.14 -15.88
C ALA A 1019 -7.84 -23.97 -14.91
N SER A 1020 -6.52 -23.78 -14.98
CA SER A 1020 -5.61 -24.25 -13.93
C SER A 1020 -5.73 -23.40 -12.66
N SER A 1021 -5.89 -22.08 -12.80
CA SER A 1021 -6.26 -21.17 -11.70
C SER A 1021 -7.77 -21.18 -11.51
N LYS A 1022 -8.25 -21.66 -10.35
CA LYS A 1022 -9.68 -21.89 -10.13
C LYS A 1022 -10.45 -20.60 -9.86
N ALA A 1023 -11.62 -20.49 -10.49
CA ALA A 1023 -12.56 -19.41 -10.27
C ALA A 1023 -13.11 -19.44 -8.84
N GLN A 1024 -13.49 -18.27 -8.33
CA GLN A 1024 -14.16 -18.17 -7.04
C GLN A 1024 -15.46 -18.98 -7.04
N LYS A 1025 -15.66 -19.79 -5.99
CA LYS A 1025 -16.87 -20.60 -5.85
C LYS A 1025 -18.09 -19.69 -5.71
N GLN A 1026 -19.07 -19.88 -6.59
CA GLN A 1026 -20.34 -19.18 -6.57
C GLN A 1026 -21.46 -20.13 -6.14
N LYS A 1027 -22.42 -19.64 -5.33
CA LYS A 1027 -23.62 -20.39 -4.98
C LYS A 1027 -24.67 -20.28 -6.09
N VAL A 1028 -25.40 -21.36 -6.31
CA VAL A 1028 -26.59 -21.38 -7.19
C VAL A 1028 -27.69 -20.52 -6.54
N SER A 1029 -28.56 -19.95 -7.37
CA SER A 1029 -29.73 -19.16 -6.95
C SER A 1029 -30.52 -19.88 -5.85
N ALA A 1030 -30.93 -19.12 -4.83
CA ALA A 1030 -31.74 -19.64 -3.74
C ALA A 1030 -33.04 -20.31 -4.26
N ARG A 1031 -33.63 -19.76 -5.33
CA ARG A 1031 -34.87 -20.27 -5.95
C ARG A 1031 -34.70 -21.65 -6.58
N LEU A 1032 -33.53 -21.96 -7.16
CA LEU A 1032 -33.24 -23.30 -7.70
C LEU A 1032 -32.94 -24.29 -6.58
N SER A 1033 -32.28 -23.84 -5.51
CA SER A 1033 -31.97 -24.71 -4.37
C SER A 1033 -33.22 -25.19 -3.64
N THR A 1034 -34.23 -24.32 -3.46
CA THR A 1034 -35.53 -24.67 -2.86
C THR A 1034 -36.38 -25.56 -3.76
N ALA A 1035 -36.36 -25.33 -5.08
CA ALA A 1035 -37.04 -26.20 -6.04
C ALA A 1035 -36.47 -27.64 -6.04
N SER A 1036 -35.15 -27.79 -5.94
CA SER A 1036 -34.50 -29.10 -5.87
C SER A 1036 -34.81 -29.89 -4.58
N GLN A 1037 -35.00 -29.18 -3.46
CA GLN A 1037 -35.40 -29.79 -2.18
C GLN A 1037 -36.85 -30.27 -2.19
N HIS A 1038 -37.75 -29.58 -2.92
CA HIS A 1038 -39.13 -30.04 -3.10
C HIS A 1038 -39.26 -31.23 -4.04
N SER A 1039 -38.39 -31.38 -5.05
CA SER A 1039 -38.39 -32.55 -5.95
C SER A 1039 -37.76 -33.82 -5.36
N LEU A 1040 -37.01 -33.71 -4.25
CA LEU A 1040 -36.42 -34.85 -3.54
C LEU A 1040 -37.28 -35.31 -2.34
N GLY A 1041 -38.43 -34.65 -2.11
CA GLY A 1041 -39.36 -34.94 -1.02
C GLY A 1041 -40.79 -35.25 -1.48
N LEU A 1042 -40.99 -35.61 -2.76
CA LEU A 1042 -42.25 -36.10 -3.31
C LEU A 1042 -42.10 -37.53 -3.84
#